data_AF-A0A2I2GMA0-F1
#
_entry.id   AF-A0A2I2GMA0-F1
#
_cell.length_a   1.000
_cell.length_b   1.000
_cell.length_c   1.000
_cell.angle_alpha   90.00
_cell.angle_beta   90.00
_cell.angle_gamma   90.00
#
_symmetry.space_group_name_H-M   'P 1'
#
loop_
_entity.id
_entity.type
_entity.pdbx_description
1 polymer ?
#
loop_
_entity_poly.entity_id
_entity_poly.type
_entity_poly.pdbx_seq_one_letter_code
_entity_poly.pdbx_strand_id
1 'polypeptide(L)'
;MEDLPRDLIDRSIKNRDENDYLNSVDLPRNLLDCVRRVQNIYDVQLDDYPDQGYTYQVKLLWDFNRIWGIFDLGNCKGLFVTVSGVDVLDFEFAETQIVQFVWQSTRNSISDEPLFDETRTKGRICINPRESQIQGIFWLVATDGNADSQASCTFHGKGRPDPVVVPHCLEDIVEEWNRLPRRFKKETILQYSTAVAQAAYLPRDEEVSVRERLLRVLEDVQTSGNFMTSGKHDAGVIPGLHISNVGTIRLPISAEDARAMIQSCHMSPYGKGNETLVNESVRKSWELDAKEVSFQNPAWKYEVRAAVDRALAGLGLNANPQEVKAELYKVLIYEEGAFFLPHQDSEKADGMFGTLILSLPSEHEGGEVIASHRKERLSFESAPNSKFGFSWAAWYADVTHEVKPVTSGYRIVLVYNLIHRPSAALLAARNGAGELTRLLASWACDAEKPGECSNGWQSADFNHSCPPALVYGLEHQYTEAELSFARLKGADQVRLSELHGACQKADCVLYLANIEKSDMGETDCYGYESPRSDGFHEIQDVIETTLELSYVVNARGDVVGERLPFLDEMIVQDNIFERDPDEEDYEGYTGNEGAPATHFYKQTGALIIPKGFVFQYTLERLKAGQGDAAQILQDTHCGFKEQPNDQRARERLLQTCRVLLDLRPTSHATNIMQIALEIDDPALYGQSMVNQGILADYQITQLADIVIRHGIRSVQLSAVAFLKIKTKDPEFVLSFIGSVYDYSHTGALDKTEADAALHQAFLVVIRSLKVEDDTAFSHPMGSMYPFTYGPHMRAPSLPPDTVLKLVRLADTTKTDTTAVMDFLVDHVAKACENRMDNSFQRFLIPVALGLSNHVATSKRLFTAGEQRFISILLGSYVDNHVRNAPPPPVGWQIRTTISCKCFHCDSVRRFILDPHATTKEFPLKEADRKHIDRQLDKTFFATSTIRGCSPCILRVEKTQAKLIWDYVGWIKRARDARYTLDRLDTKAPLKDILRDQYNAIMDHPNLKVPLDLSPALESLVDRFVASPAGTTVPQKRPFGR
;
A
#
# COMPACT_ATOMS: atom_id res chain seq x y z
N MET A 1 49.37 -26.54 39.35
CA MET A 1 48.05 -27.11 39.01
C MET A 1 47.23 -27.51 40.24
N GLU A 2 47.82 -27.61 41.44
CA GLU A 2 47.14 -28.08 42.65
C GLU A 2 46.31 -27.02 43.42
N ASP A 3 46.35 -25.74 43.04
CA ASP A 3 45.65 -24.63 43.74
C ASP A 3 44.48 -24.00 42.94
N LEU A 4 44.04 -24.61 41.84
CA LEU A 4 42.93 -24.08 41.03
C LEU A 4 41.59 -24.76 41.40
N PRO A 5 40.48 -23.99 41.56
CA PRO A 5 39.15 -24.57 41.81
C PRO A 5 38.76 -25.56 40.71
N ARG A 6 38.47 -26.82 41.08
CA ARG A 6 38.05 -27.87 40.12
C ARG A 6 36.86 -27.45 39.25
N ASP A 7 35.93 -26.68 39.83
CA ASP A 7 34.75 -26.16 39.14
C ASP A 7 35.08 -25.21 37.96
N LEU A 8 36.15 -24.41 38.05
CA LEU A 8 36.59 -23.55 36.94
C LEU A 8 37.19 -24.37 35.78
N ILE A 9 37.91 -25.44 36.12
CA ILE A 9 38.53 -26.35 35.16
C ILE A 9 37.45 -27.10 34.38
N ASP A 10 36.44 -27.62 35.08
CA ASP A 10 35.34 -28.38 34.47
C ASP A 10 34.51 -27.49 33.51
N ARG A 11 34.22 -26.25 33.89
CA ARG A 11 33.51 -25.29 33.02
C ARG A 11 34.30 -24.92 31.77
N SER A 12 35.60 -24.69 31.88
CA SER A 12 36.48 -24.41 30.73
C SER A 12 36.49 -25.57 29.73
N ILE A 13 36.59 -26.81 30.21
CA ILE A 13 36.54 -28.03 29.38
C ILE A 13 35.18 -28.15 28.69
N LYS A 14 34.09 -27.94 29.45
CA LYS A 14 32.72 -27.99 28.93
C LYS A 14 32.49 -27.01 27.78
N ASN A 15 33.02 -25.78 27.89
CA ASN A 15 32.87 -24.76 26.84
C ASN A 15 33.47 -25.19 25.50
N ARG A 16 34.55 -25.99 25.50
CA ARG A 16 35.19 -26.54 24.31
C ARG A 16 34.46 -27.79 23.78
N ASP A 17 34.12 -28.73 24.67
CA ASP A 17 33.63 -30.06 24.27
C ASP A 17 32.13 -30.05 23.93
N GLU A 18 31.35 -29.22 24.62
CA GLU A 18 29.92 -29.00 24.37
C GLU A 18 29.67 -27.74 23.51
N ASN A 19 30.65 -27.32 22.72
CA ASN A 19 30.49 -26.20 21.80
C ASN A 19 29.60 -26.58 20.62
N ASP A 20 28.38 -26.03 20.55
CA ASP A 20 27.42 -26.30 19.49
C ASP A 20 27.95 -26.01 18.09
N TYR A 21 28.75 -24.95 17.91
CA TYR A 21 29.36 -24.64 16.61
C TYR A 21 30.32 -25.75 16.20
N LEU A 22 31.31 -26.06 17.04
CA LEU A 22 32.31 -27.10 16.73
C LEU A 22 31.68 -28.48 16.50
N ASN A 23 30.60 -28.80 17.23
CA ASN A 23 29.90 -30.08 17.12
C ASN A 23 28.93 -30.14 15.92
N SER A 24 28.57 -28.99 15.34
CA SER A 24 27.68 -28.90 14.18
C SER A 24 28.41 -28.96 12.83
N VAL A 25 29.74 -28.89 12.81
CA VAL A 25 30.54 -28.98 11.58
C VAL A 25 30.98 -30.43 11.36
N ASP A 26 30.75 -30.96 10.16
CA ASP A 26 31.16 -32.31 9.79
C ASP A 26 32.65 -32.36 9.41
N LEU A 27 33.53 -32.24 10.42
CA LEU A 27 34.98 -32.34 10.23
C LEU A 27 35.50 -33.76 10.53
N PRO A 28 36.55 -34.23 9.84
CA PRO A 28 37.28 -35.43 10.23
C PRO A 28 37.72 -35.35 11.69
N ARG A 29 37.50 -36.44 12.47
CA ARG A 29 37.74 -36.45 13.94
C ARG A 29 39.13 -35.93 14.33
N ASN A 30 40.17 -36.29 13.59
CA ASN A 30 41.55 -35.84 13.82
C ASN A 30 41.70 -34.31 13.67
N LEU A 31 41.00 -33.70 12.71
CA LEU A 31 41.01 -32.26 12.50
C LEU A 31 40.15 -31.54 13.55
N LEU A 32 38.97 -32.08 13.90
CA LEU A 32 38.13 -31.54 14.96
C LEU A 32 38.90 -31.48 16.30
N ASP A 33 39.69 -32.51 16.61
CA ASP A 33 40.56 -32.52 17.80
C ASP A 33 41.68 -31.48 17.72
N CYS A 34 42.22 -31.17 16.54
CA CYS A 34 43.16 -30.05 16.34
C CYS A 34 42.47 -28.69 16.58
N VAL A 35 41.25 -28.50 16.05
CA VAL A 35 40.49 -27.25 16.19
C VAL A 35 40.08 -27.00 17.64
N ARG A 36 39.64 -28.04 18.35
CA ARG A 36 39.36 -27.97 19.80
C ARG A 36 40.60 -27.56 20.60
N ARG A 37 41.79 -27.96 20.17
CA ARG A 37 43.08 -27.59 20.78
C ARG A 37 43.51 -26.14 20.53
N VAL A 38 42.76 -25.34 19.76
CA VAL A 38 42.97 -23.88 19.69
C VAL A 38 42.71 -23.22 21.05
N GLN A 39 41.79 -23.77 21.86
CA GLN A 39 41.64 -23.37 23.26
C GLN A 39 42.81 -23.93 24.07
N ASN A 40 43.86 -23.13 24.21
CA ASN A 40 45.14 -23.53 24.83
C ASN A 40 45.82 -22.33 25.52
N ILE A 41 46.88 -22.62 26.26
CA ILE A 41 47.84 -21.64 26.78
C ILE A 41 49.05 -21.67 25.84
N TYR A 42 49.29 -20.55 25.18
CA TYR A 42 50.41 -20.35 24.28
C TYR A 42 51.52 -19.62 25.02
N ASP A 43 52.71 -20.22 25.01
CA ASP A 43 53.93 -19.52 25.42
C ASP A 43 54.39 -18.68 24.22
N VAL A 44 54.61 -17.39 24.44
CA VAL A 44 54.74 -16.36 23.39
C VAL A 44 56.11 -15.68 23.45
N GLN A 45 56.70 -15.50 22.28
CA GLN A 45 57.90 -14.72 22.03
C GLN A 45 57.53 -13.47 21.23
N LEU A 46 58.12 -12.33 21.59
CA LEU A 46 57.95 -11.07 20.87
C LEU A 46 59.09 -10.88 19.87
N ASP A 47 58.77 -10.43 18.66
CA ASP A 47 59.74 -10.31 17.56
C ASP A 47 60.84 -9.29 17.86
N ASP A 48 60.49 -8.24 18.60
CA ASP A 48 61.41 -7.17 18.98
C ASP A 48 62.35 -7.56 20.14
N TYR A 49 62.08 -8.67 20.83
CA TYR A 49 62.92 -9.23 21.90
C TYR A 49 63.16 -10.73 21.73
N PRO A 50 63.83 -11.15 20.64
CA PRO A 50 64.02 -12.57 20.35
C PRO A 50 64.86 -13.26 21.43
N ASP A 51 65.78 -12.54 22.08
CA ASP A 51 66.65 -13.05 23.14
C ASP A 51 65.91 -13.45 24.42
N GLN A 52 64.70 -12.95 24.64
CA GLN A 52 63.88 -13.36 25.80
C GLN A 52 63.21 -14.72 25.59
N GLY A 53 63.12 -15.23 24.35
CA GLY A 53 62.45 -16.49 24.05
C GLY A 53 60.95 -16.46 24.38
N TYR A 54 60.39 -17.64 24.69
CA TYR A 54 58.96 -17.83 24.99
C TYR A 54 58.64 -17.50 26.47
N THR A 55 58.79 -16.25 26.87
CA THR A 55 58.58 -15.79 28.26
C THR A 55 57.18 -15.27 28.55
N TYR A 56 56.41 -14.89 27.53
CA TYR A 56 55.09 -14.30 27.66
C TYR A 56 53.98 -15.34 27.48
N GLN A 57 52.72 -14.99 27.81
CA GLN A 57 51.60 -15.94 27.70
C GLN A 57 50.38 -15.31 27.05
N VAL A 58 49.75 -16.09 26.16
CA VAL A 58 48.41 -15.82 25.63
C VAL A 58 47.54 -17.04 25.87
N LYS A 59 46.34 -16.85 26.40
CA LYS A 59 45.36 -17.91 26.68
C LYS A 59 44.16 -17.69 25.79
N LEU A 60 43.72 -18.73 25.07
CA LEU A 60 42.56 -18.65 24.17
C LEU A 60 41.42 -19.51 24.71
N LEU A 61 40.18 -19.02 24.62
CA LEU A 61 38.96 -19.77 24.92
C LEU A 61 37.94 -19.63 23.79
N TRP A 62 37.24 -20.71 23.48
CA TRP A 62 36.14 -20.70 22.51
C TRP A 62 34.88 -20.07 23.12
N ASP A 63 34.19 -19.25 22.34
CA ASP A 63 32.83 -18.74 22.59
C ASP A 63 32.01 -18.93 21.30
N PHE A 64 31.31 -20.05 21.19
CA PHE A 64 30.66 -20.51 19.95
C PHE A 64 31.70 -20.58 18.80
N ASN A 65 31.65 -19.67 17.82
CA ASN A 65 32.63 -19.57 16.74
C ASN A 65 33.65 -18.42 16.92
N ARG A 66 33.60 -17.66 18.02
CA ARG A 66 34.56 -16.60 18.35
C ARG A 66 35.62 -17.12 19.33
N ILE A 67 36.73 -16.39 19.41
CA ILE A 67 37.79 -16.67 20.39
C ILE A 67 37.99 -15.47 21.30
N TRP A 68 37.95 -15.73 22.61
CA TRP A 68 38.41 -14.82 23.64
C TRP A 68 39.86 -15.09 23.98
N GLY A 69 40.64 -14.03 24.11
CA GLY A 69 42.06 -14.06 24.43
C GLY A 69 42.39 -13.29 25.69
N ILE A 70 43.24 -13.86 26.53
CA ILE A 70 43.86 -13.18 27.68
C ILE A 70 45.36 -13.11 27.39
N PHE A 71 45.96 -11.92 27.45
CA PHE A 71 47.38 -11.75 27.16
C PHE A 71 48.12 -11.09 28.32
N ASP A 72 49.36 -11.56 28.54
CA ASP A 72 50.33 -10.95 29.44
C ASP A 72 51.66 -10.80 28.68
N LEU A 73 51.90 -9.58 28.18
CA LEU A 73 53.12 -9.21 27.45
C LEU A 73 54.07 -8.41 28.37
N GLY A 74 53.99 -8.59 29.69
CA GLY A 74 54.80 -7.89 30.68
C GLY A 74 54.19 -6.56 31.13
N ASN A 75 54.53 -5.45 30.44
CA ASN A 75 54.05 -4.11 30.80
C ASN A 75 52.61 -3.83 30.35
N CYS A 76 52.08 -4.66 29.44
CA CYS A 76 50.72 -4.58 28.93
C CYS A 76 50.01 -5.92 29.15
N LYS A 77 48.90 -5.89 29.90
CA LYS A 77 48.07 -7.06 30.20
C LYS A 77 46.63 -6.73 29.90
N GLY A 78 45.89 -7.68 29.31
CA GLY A 78 44.55 -7.38 28.88
C GLY A 78 43.79 -8.54 28.27
N LEU A 79 42.66 -8.19 27.69
CA LEU A 79 41.71 -9.08 27.05
C LEU A 79 41.56 -8.71 25.58
N PHE A 80 41.27 -9.69 24.73
CA PHE A 80 40.84 -9.47 23.36
C PHE A 80 39.73 -10.44 22.95
N VAL A 81 38.97 -10.05 21.93
CA VAL A 81 37.93 -10.88 21.33
C VAL A 81 37.97 -10.74 19.82
N THR A 82 37.79 -11.85 19.11
CA THR A 82 37.72 -11.82 17.64
C THR A 82 36.49 -11.07 17.15
N VAL A 83 36.67 -10.22 16.14
CA VAL A 83 35.60 -9.40 15.55
C VAL A 83 34.74 -10.23 14.61
N SER A 84 35.36 -11.19 13.92
CA SER A 84 34.71 -12.20 13.09
C SER A 84 34.84 -13.58 13.74
N GLY A 85 33.91 -14.49 13.42
CA GLY A 85 34.05 -15.90 13.77
C GLY A 85 35.22 -16.55 13.03
N VAL A 86 35.70 -17.66 13.61
CA VAL A 86 36.72 -18.55 13.05
C VAL A 86 35.99 -19.58 12.19
N ASP A 87 36.24 -19.58 10.87
CA ASP A 87 35.75 -20.66 10.01
C ASP A 87 36.59 -21.90 10.25
N VAL A 88 35.95 -22.95 10.78
CA VAL A 88 36.66 -24.19 11.06
C VAL A 88 36.72 -25.11 9.84
N LEU A 89 35.88 -24.88 8.83
CA LEU A 89 35.91 -25.60 7.54
C LEU A 89 37.14 -25.20 6.72
N ASP A 90 37.59 -23.94 6.82
CA ASP A 90 38.82 -23.47 6.17
C ASP A 90 40.02 -24.36 6.52
N PHE A 91 40.06 -24.96 7.71
CA PHE A 91 41.17 -25.82 8.13
C PHE A 91 41.26 -27.17 7.40
N GLU A 92 40.24 -27.54 6.63
CA GLU A 92 40.31 -28.66 5.69
C GLU A 92 41.23 -28.35 4.52
N PHE A 93 41.14 -27.12 3.99
CA PHE A 93 41.82 -26.70 2.76
C PHE A 93 43.06 -25.84 3.00
N ALA A 94 43.09 -25.07 4.08
CA ALA A 94 44.18 -24.19 4.49
C ALA A 94 44.78 -24.61 5.84
N GLU A 95 46.09 -24.50 5.99
CA GLU A 95 46.76 -24.87 7.25
C GLU A 95 46.60 -23.81 8.36
N THR A 96 46.31 -22.56 7.98
CA THR A 96 46.19 -21.44 8.89
C THR A 96 45.02 -20.52 8.52
N GLN A 97 44.46 -19.84 9.53
CA GLN A 97 43.42 -18.83 9.33
C GLN A 97 43.79 -17.54 10.04
N ILE A 98 43.58 -16.40 9.36
CA ILE A 98 43.86 -15.06 9.88
C ILE A 98 42.55 -14.39 10.29
N VAL A 99 42.45 -14.02 11.56
CA VAL A 99 41.25 -13.44 12.16
C VAL A 99 41.58 -12.09 12.79
N GLN A 100 40.69 -11.11 12.64
CA GLN A 100 40.83 -9.81 13.28
C GLN A 100 40.26 -9.84 14.70
N PHE A 101 40.89 -9.14 15.63
CA PHE A 101 40.40 -8.99 17.00
C PHE A 101 40.45 -7.54 17.47
N VAL A 102 39.65 -7.22 18.47
CA VAL A 102 39.73 -5.98 19.26
C VAL A 102 40.22 -6.31 20.66
N TRP A 103 41.01 -5.43 21.25
CA TRP A 103 41.66 -5.69 22.53
C TRP A 103 41.61 -4.48 23.45
N GLN A 104 41.66 -4.71 24.75
CA GLN A 104 41.73 -3.68 25.80
C GLN A 104 42.72 -4.09 26.89
N SER A 105 43.41 -3.13 27.52
CA SER A 105 44.41 -3.41 28.56
C SER A 105 44.35 -2.44 29.75
N THR A 106 44.98 -2.85 30.85
CA THR A 106 45.30 -1.99 32.00
C THR A 106 46.82 -1.82 32.11
N ARG A 107 47.28 -0.60 32.41
CA ARG A 107 48.70 -0.26 32.42
C ARG A 107 49.31 -0.60 33.78
N ASN A 108 50.39 -1.38 33.80
CA ASN A 108 51.01 -1.82 35.06
C ASN A 108 52.10 -0.86 35.60
N SER A 109 52.16 0.38 35.11
CA SER A 109 53.04 1.41 35.66
C SER A 109 52.35 2.78 35.68
N ILE A 110 51.99 3.20 36.90
CA ILE A 110 51.67 4.58 37.33
C ILE A 110 50.20 5.06 37.14
N SER A 111 49.35 4.39 36.35
CA SER A 111 47.88 4.64 36.38
C SER A 111 47.08 3.43 35.91
N ASP A 112 46.13 2.94 36.72
CA ASP A 112 45.10 1.95 36.34
C ASP A 112 44.04 2.56 35.38
N GLU A 113 44.47 3.38 34.42
CA GLU A 113 43.58 3.90 33.38
C GLU A 113 43.50 2.87 32.23
N PRO A 114 42.29 2.39 31.88
CA PRO A 114 42.11 1.44 30.81
C PRO A 114 42.41 2.10 29.44
N LEU A 115 43.16 1.38 28.60
CA LEU A 115 43.49 1.80 27.23
C LEU A 115 42.56 1.07 26.25
N PHE A 116 41.57 1.78 25.69
CA PHE A 116 40.68 1.27 24.65
C PHE A 116 40.07 2.38 23.78
N ASP A 117 40.09 2.20 22.45
CA ASP A 117 39.43 3.05 21.47
C ASP A 117 38.99 2.18 20.28
N GLU A 118 37.67 2.03 20.06
CA GLU A 118 37.07 1.18 19.02
C GLU A 118 37.60 1.46 17.60
N THR A 119 38.07 2.68 17.34
CA THR A 119 38.63 3.05 16.04
C THR A 119 40.07 2.58 15.86
N ARG A 120 40.76 2.21 16.94
CA ARG A 120 42.22 2.19 17.04
C ARG A 120 42.79 0.90 17.65
N THR A 121 42.18 0.32 18.70
CA THR A 121 42.69 -0.87 19.41
C THR A 121 42.28 -2.19 18.72
N LYS A 122 42.92 -2.45 17.59
CA LYS A 122 42.71 -3.66 16.77
C LYS A 122 43.95 -4.56 16.80
N GLY A 123 43.79 -5.82 16.39
CA GLY A 123 44.87 -6.75 16.14
C GLY A 123 44.49 -7.82 15.12
N ARG A 124 45.47 -8.62 14.70
CA ARG A 124 45.26 -9.82 13.89
C ARG A 124 45.97 -11.00 14.52
N ILE A 125 45.31 -12.15 14.48
CA ILE A 125 45.87 -13.44 14.90
C ILE A 125 45.76 -14.42 13.75
N CYS A 126 46.85 -15.09 13.45
CA CYS A 126 46.97 -16.24 12.56
C CYS A 126 47.01 -17.49 13.43
N ILE A 127 46.11 -18.44 13.20
CA ILE A 127 45.96 -19.66 14.00
C ILE A 127 46.28 -20.86 13.12
N ASN A 128 47.24 -21.69 13.55
CA ASN A 128 47.52 -23.00 12.97
C ASN A 128 47.13 -24.10 13.98
N PRO A 129 45.96 -24.74 13.81
CA PRO A 129 45.50 -25.77 14.74
C PRO A 129 46.30 -27.08 14.63
N ARG A 130 46.88 -27.39 13.48
CA ARG A 130 47.64 -28.64 13.25
C ARG A 130 48.99 -28.63 13.96
N GLU A 131 49.67 -27.48 13.92
CA GLU A 131 50.97 -27.29 14.58
C GLU A 131 50.86 -26.72 16.00
N SER A 132 49.64 -26.36 16.45
CA SER A 132 49.41 -25.66 17.72
C SER A 132 50.25 -24.37 17.83
N GLN A 133 50.23 -23.57 16.76
CA GLN A 133 50.97 -22.31 16.68
C GLN A 133 50.02 -21.14 16.48
N ILE A 134 50.35 -20.01 17.10
CA ILE A 134 49.70 -18.73 16.85
C ILE A 134 50.75 -17.70 16.47
N GLN A 135 50.38 -16.77 15.60
CA GLN A 135 51.19 -15.61 15.27
C GLN A 135 50.26 -14.42 15.22
N GLY A 136 50.71 -13.23 15.56
CA GLY A 136 49.80 -12.09 15.48
C GLY A 136 50.47 -10.77 15.70
N ILE A 137 49.67 -9.73 15.57
CA ILE A 137 50.08 -8.35 15.73
C ILE A 137 49.03 -7.60 16.54
N PHE A 138 49.47 -6.94 17.59
CA PHE A 138 48.70 -5.94 18.32
C PHE A 138 49.07 -4.56 17.74
N TRP A 139 48.11 -3.85 17.15
CA TRP A 139 48.33 -2.45 16.78
C TRP A 139 48.18 -1.56 18.02
N LEU A 140 49.00 -0.52 18.10
CA LEU A 140 49.08 0.45 19.19
C LEU A 140 49.65 -0.10 20.50
N VAL A 141 50.53 -1.10 20.40
CA VAL A 141 51.35 -1.57 21.52
C VAL A 141 52.80 -1.48 21.08
N ALA A 142 53.57 -0.60 21.72
CA ALA A 142 55.03 -0.62 21.61
C ALA A 142 55.59 -1.73 22.49
N THR A 143 56.79 -2.16 22.14
CA THR A 143 57.51 -3.26 22.78
C THR A 143 57.88 -2.96 24.23
N ASP A 144 58.01 -1.68 24.57
CA ASP A 144 58.17 -1.17 25.92
C ASP A 144 56.84 -1.12 26.73
N GLY A 145 55.71 -1.46 26.11
CA GLY A 145 54.36 -1.43 26.68
C GLY A 145 53.63 -0.09 26.52
N ASN A 146 54.14 0.86 25.73
CA ASN A 146 53.48 2.14 25.48
C ASN A 146 52.48 2.09 24.32
N ALA A 147 51.28 2.64 24.52
CA ALA A 147 50.31 2.82 23.44
C ALA A 147 50.60 4.13 22.70
N ASP A 148 51.31 4.06 21.57
CA ASP A 148 51.49 5.18 20.63
C ASP A 148 50.76 4.87 19.31
N SER A 149 50.22 5.92 18.67
CA SER A 149 49.47 5.94 17.41
C SER A 149 50.11 5.22 16.22
N GLN A 150 51.41 4.92 16.27
CA GLN A 150 52.16 4.21 15.21
C GLN A 150 52.86 2.92 15.68
N ALA A 151 52.75 2.54 16.96
CA ALA A 151 53.43 1.38 17.48
C ALA A 151 52.69 0.07 17.15
N SER A 152 53.42 -1.03 16.96
CA SER A 152 52.85 -2.37 16.82
C SER A 152 53.75 -3.41 17.47
N CYS A 153 53.14 -4.46 18.04
CA CYS A 153 53.85 -5.56 18.67
C CYS A 153 53.47 -6.86 17.97
N THR A 154 54.45 -7.47 17.30
CA THR A 154 54.28 -8.76 16.63
C THR A 154 54.76 -9.88 17.55
N PHE A 155 54.02 -10.99 17.56
CA PHE A 155 54.26 -12.11 18.45
C PHE A 155 54.11 -13.45 17.75
N HIS A 156 54.86 -14.44 18.25
CA HIS A 156 54.80 -15.83 17.83
C HIS A 156 54.67 -16.73 19.05
N GLY A 157 53.66 -17.60 19.06
CA GLY A 157 53.30 -18.45 20.19
C GLY A 157 53.26 -19.94 19.85
N LYS A 158 53.69 -20.78 20.79
CA LYS A 158 53.56 -22.24 20.72
C LYS A 158 52.66 -22.73 21.84
N GLY A 159 51.64 -23.51 21.49
CA GLY A 159 50.70 -24.07 22.45
C GLY A 159 51.36 -25.13 23.32
N ARG A 160 50.94 -25.21 24.58
CA ARG A 160 51.46 -26.22 25.50
C ARG A 160 50.97 -27.62 25.11
N PRO A 161 51.78 -28.66 25.35
CA PRO A 161 51.35 -30.05 25.18
C PRO A 161 50.39 -30.47 26.30
N ASP A 162 49.51 -31.42 26.01
CA ASP A 162 48.45 -31.88 26.89
C ASP A 162 48.93 -32.47 28.24
N PRO A 163 48.07 -32.41 29.29
CA PRO A 163 46.71 -31.86 29.30
C PRO A 163 46.70 -30.35 29.48
N VAL A 164 46.08 -29.62 28.54
CA VAL A 164 45.91 -28.17 28.66
C VAL A 164 44.51 -27.82 29.15
N VAL A 165 44.45 -27.21 30.33
CA VAL A 165 43.25 -26.58 30.85
C VAL A 165 43.51 -25.09 30.99
N VAL A 166 42.70 -24.26 30.33
CA VAL A 166 42.75 -22.82 30.49
C VAL A 166 41.99 -22.46 31.78
N PRO A 167 42.64 -21.88 32.81
CA PRO A 167 42.05 -21.71 34.15
C PRO A 167 41.15 -20.46 34.24
N HIS A 168 40.25 -20.27 33.27
CA HIS A 168 39.29 -19.17 33.21
C HIS A 168 37.97 -19.71 32.64
N CYS A 169 36.85 -19.07 32.97
CA CYS A 169 35.57 -19.33 32.32
C CYS A 169 35.11 -18.11 31.52
N LEU A 170 34.19 -18.30 30.57
CA LEU A 170 33.70 -17.23 29.68
C LEU A 170 32.96 -16.14 30.46
N GLU A 171 32.21 -16.51 31.50
CA GLU A 171 31.45 -15.58 32.33
C GLU A 171 32.36 -14.55 33.00
N ASP A 172 33.46 -15.00 33.61
CA ASP A 172 34.39 -14.10 34.29
C ASP A 172 35.09 -13.15 33.31
N ILE A 173 35.49 -13.66 32.14
CA ILE A 173 36.16 -12.87 31.09
C ILE A 173 35.21 -11.81 30.51
N VAL A 174 33.98 -12.19 30.16
CA VAL A 174 32.99 -11.26 29.60
C VAL A 174 32.52 -10.26 30.65
N GLU A 175 32.43 -10.65 31.92
CA GLU A 175 32.13 -9.72 33.00
C GLU A 175 33.27 -8.73 33.23
N GLU A 176 34.52 -9.18 33.26
CA GLU A 176 35.71 -8.31 33.31
C GLU A 176 35.74 -7.35 32.12
N TRP A 177 35.43 -7.84 30.93
CA TRP A 177 35.34 -7.01 29.73
C TRP A 177 34.32 -5.87 29.90
N ASN A 178 33.16 -6.19 30.46
CA ASN A 178 32.04 -5.26 30.64
C ASN A 178 32.14 -4.35 31.89
N ARG A 179 33.08 -4.59 32.82
CA ARG A 179 33.25 -3.79 34.06
C ARG A 179 33.93 -2.45 33.85
N LEU A 180 34.61 -2.24 32.71
CA LEU A 180 35.29 -0.98 32.36
C LEU A 180 34.29 0.10 31.85
N PRO A 181 34.59 1.42 31.96
CA PRO A 181 33.55 2.46 31.93
C PRO A 181 32.79 2.69 30.59
N ARG A 182 31.46 2.46 30.65
CA ARG A 182 30.27 3.16 30.11
C ARG A 182 30.15 3.70 28.66
N ARG A 183 31.13 3.63 27.77
CA ARG A 183 30.96 4.12 26.37
C ARG A 183 30.59 3.08 25.30
N PHE A 184 30.36 1.81 25.67
CA PHE A 184 30.33 0.72 24.68
C PHE A 184 29.12 -0.22 24.79
N LYS A 185 28.84 -0.91 23.67
CA LYS A 185 27.91 -2.04 23.60
C LYS A 185 28.46 -3.16 24.49
N LYS A 186 27.64 -3.67 25.41
CA LYS A 186 28.04 -4.79 26.26
C LYS A 186 28.19 -6.04 25.41
N GLU A 187 29.29 -6.75 25.59
CA GLU A 187 29.47 -8.07 24.99
C GLU A 187 28.67 -9.12 25.77
N THR A 188 28.13 -10.09 25.05
CA THR A 188 27.45 -11.26 25.60
C THR A 188 28.18 -12.53 25.17
N ILE A 189 28.03 -13.60 25.96
CA ILE A 189 28.54 -14.92 25.60
C ILE A 189 27.71 -15.45 24.43
N LEU A 190 28.35 -15.64 23.27
CA LEU A 190 27.70 -16.08 22.04
C LEU A 190 27.18 -17.52 22.15
N GLN A 191 27.87 -18.36 22.92
CA GLN A 191 27.45 -19.74 23.20
C GLN A 191 26.09 -19.85 23.89
N TYR A 192 25.66 -18.80 24.61
CA TYR A 192 24.34 -18.75 25.27
C TYR A 192 23.36 -17.78 24.59
N SER A 193 23.75 -17.25 23.42
CA SER A 193 22.94 -16.30 22.65
C SER A 193 21.97 -17.02 21.71
N THR A 194 21.02 -16.27 21.14
CA THR A 194 20.07 -16.82 20.15
C THR A 194 20.79 -17.24 18.86
N ALA A 195 20.19 -18.16 18.09
CA ALA A 195 20.75 -18.59 16.81
C ALA A 195 20.97 -17.41 15.83
N VAL A 196 20.10 -16.40 15.87
CA VAL A 196 20.24 -15.17 15.08
C VAL A 196 21.47 -14.36 15.49
N ALA A 197 21.71 -14.20 16.80
CA ALA A 197 22.89 -13.50 17.30
C ALA A 197 24.18 -14.27 16.97
N GLN A 198 24.14 -15.60 17.05
CA GLN A 198 25.21 -16.50 16.63
C GLN A 198 25.50 -16.38 15.13
N ALA A 199 24.47 -16.31 14.29
CA ALA A 199 24.59 -16.25 12.84
C ALA A 199 25.27 -14.97 12.33
N ALA A 200 25.13 -13.85 13.05
CA ALA A 200 25.80 -12.59 12.70
C ALA A 200 27.34 -12.70 12.63
N TYR A 201 27.92 -13.73 13.26
CA TYR A 201 29.36 -13.97 13.30
C TYR A 201 29.80 -15.17 12.45
N LEU A 202 28.88 -15.89 11.78
CA LEU A 202 29.24 -17.03 10.93
C LEU A 202 30.04 -16.58 9.70
N PRO A 203 31.02 -17.36 9.25
CA PRO A 203 31.73 -17.14 7.99
C PRO A 203 30.73 -17.12 6.83
N ARG A 204 30.93 -16.20 5.89
CA ARG A 204 30.08 -16.06 4.71
C ARG A 204 30.79 -16.67 3.50
N ASP A 205 30.19 -17.70 2.93
CA ASP A 205 30.46 -18.08 1.55
C ASP A 205 29.81 -17.02 0.65
N GLU A 206 30.58 -16.01 0.25
CA GLU A 206 30.10 -14.94 -0.64
C GLU A 206 29.72 -15.45 -2.04
N GLU A 207 30.10 -16.68 -2.40
CA GLU A 207 29.92 -17.24 -3.74
C GLU A 207 28.60 -17.99 -3.98
N VAL A 208 27.86 -18.42 -2.95
CA VAL A 208 26.65 -19.26 -3.11
C VAL A 208 25.43 -18.61 -2.47
N SER A 209 24.38 -18.40 -3.26
CA SER A 209 23.13 -17.77 -2.80
C SER A 209 22.42 -18.60 -1.72
N VAL A 210 21.66 -17.94 -0.83
CA VAL A 210 20.82 -18.62 0.18
C VAL A 210 19.86 -19.62 -0.47
N ARG A 211 19.36 -19.26 -1.66
CA ARG A 211 18.49 -20.09 -2.49
C ARG A 211 19.14 -21.44 -2.84
N GLU A 212 20.33 -21.43 -3.42
CA GLU A 212 21.03 -22.66 -3.84
C GLU A 212 21.41 -23.55 -2.64
N ARG A 213 21.83 -22.94 -1.53
CA ARG A 213 22.16 -23.69 -0.31
C ARG A 213 20.93 -24.34 0.29
N LEU A 214 19.80 -23.63 0.31
CA LEU A 214 18.54 -24.15 0.80
C LEU A 214 18.08 -25.36 -0.02
N LEU A 215 18.21 -25.30 -1.35
CA LEU A 215 17.88 -26.40 -2.23
C LEU A 215 18.71 -27.65 -1.91
N ARG A 216 20.04 -27.53 -1.87
CA ARG A 216 20.95 -28.65 -1.58
C ARG A 216 20.63 -29.32 -0.24
N VAL A 217 20.49 -28.52 0.82
CA VAL A 217 20.23 -29.03 2.17
C VAL A 217 18.89 -29.77 2.24
N LEU A 218 17.85 -29.31 1.53
CA LEU A 218 16.54 -29.97 1.51
C LEU A 218 16.52 -31.22 0.61
N GLU A 219 17.31 -31.25 -0.46
CA GLU A 219 17.46 -32.41 -1.34
C GLU A 219 18.24 -33.55 -0.66
N ASP A 220 19.23 -33.22 0.18
CA ASP A 220 20.03 -34.18 0.95
C ASP A 220 19.23 -34.85 2.09
N VAL A 221 18.06 -34.30 2.46
CA VAL A 221 17.18 -34.95 3.44
C VAL A 221 16.68 -36.27 2.88
N GLN A 222 17.12 -37.37 3.50
CA GLN A 222 16.66 -38.71 3.10
C GLN A 222 15.17 -38.87 3.35
N THR A 223 14.45 -39.16 2.28
CA THR A 223 13.04 -39.50 2.29
C THR A 223 12.88 -40.98 1.93
N SER A 224 11.82 -41.60 2.46
CA SER A 224 11.48 -42.99 2.16
C SER A 224 10.12 -43.02 1.49
N GLY A 225 9.90 -44.00 0.61
CA GLY A 225 8.62 -44.22 -0.08
C GLY A 225 8.57 -43.70 -1.52
N ASN A 226 7.61 -44.21 -2.28
CA ASN A 226 7.37 -43.86 -3.68
C ASN A 226 5.96 -43.28 -3.86
N PHE A 227 5.71 -42.60 -4.98
CA PHE A 227 4.37 -42.11 -5.32
C PHE A 227 3.34 -43.23 -5.60
N MET A 228 3.83 -44.44 -5.88
CA MET A 228 3.04 -45.66 -6.03
C MET A 228 3.76 -46.84 -5.38
N THR A 229 2.99 -47.72 -4.75
CA THR A 229 3.46 -49.00 -4.22
C THR A 229 2.50 -50.12 -4.57
N SER A 230 2.98 -51.35 -4.71
CA SER A 230 2.16 -52.49 -5.08
C SER A 230 2.69 -53.81 -4.52
N GLY A 231 1.85 -54.83 -4.53
CA GLY A 231 2.24 -56.17 -4.13
C GLY A 231 1.22 -57.25 -4.52
N LYS A 232 1.61 -58.50 -4.29
CA LYS A 232 0.85 -59.71 -4.65
C LYS A 232 0.74 -60.62 -3.42
N HIS A 233 -0.40 -61.30 -3.27
CA HIS A 233 -0.64 -62.27 -2.20
C HIS A 233 -1.33 -63.52 -2.74
N ASP A 234 -0.73 -64.68 -2.51
CA ASP A 234 -1.21 -65.95 -3.06
C ASP A 234 -2.27 -66.64 -2.18
N ALA A 235 -2.40 -66.22 -0.91
CA ALA A 235 -3.28 -66.84 0.09
C ALA A 235 -4.06 -65.78 0.90
N GLY A 236 -4.94 -65.03 0.22
CA GLY A 236 -5.77 -64.00 0.85
C GLY A 236 -7.05 -64.54 1.51
N VAL A 237 -7.60 -63.79 2.46
CA VAL A 237 -8.91 -64.07 3.07
C VAL A 237 -10.02 -63.96 2.02
N ILE A 238 -10.85 -65.00 1.88
CA ILE A 238 -12.01 -64.94 0.98
C ILE A 238 -13.03 -63.94 1.57
N PRO A 239 -13.41 -62.86 0.86
CA PRO A 239 -14.23 -61.77 1.39
C PRO A 239 -15.68 -62.18 1.73
N GLY A 240 -16.20 -63.24 1.11
CA GLY A 240 -17.63 -63.51 1.10
C GLY A 240 -18.40 -62.36 0.44
N LEU A 241 -17.97 -61.98 -0.78
CA LEU A 241 -18.52 -60.85 -1.53
C LEU A 241 -20.00 -61.12 -1.85
N HIS A 242 -20.89 -60.20 -1.45
CA HIS A 242 -22.32 -60.30 -1.69
C HIS A 242 -22.84 -58.99 -2.30
N ILE A 243 -23.56 -59.11 -3.41
CA ILE A 243 -24.15 -58.00 -4.16
C ILE A 243 -25.67 -58.12 -4.08
N SER A 244 -26.35 -57.04 -3.71
CA SER A 244 -27.78 -57.06 -3.35
C SER A 244 -28.70 -57.71 -4.39
N ASN A 245 -28.44 -57.50 -5.69
CA ASN A 245 -29.28 -57.99 -6.79
C ASN A 245 -28.78 -59.29 -7.45
N VAL A 246 -27.57 -59.76 -7.11
CA VAL A 246 -26.93 -60.95 -7.72
C VAL A 246 -26.79 -62.10 -6.71
N GLY A 247 -26.55 -61.77 -5.44
CA GLY A 247 -26.25 -62.72 -4.39
C GLY A 247 -24.75 -62.84 -4.12
N THR A 248 -24.33 -64.00 -3.61
CA THR A 248 -22.94 -64.27 -3.21
C THR A 248 -22.08 -64.61 -4.42
N ILE A 249 -21.00 -63.85 -4.62
CA ILE A 249 -20.00 -64.06 -5.67
C ILE A 249 -18.87 -64.95 -5.15
N ARG A 250 -18.52 -65.98 -5.92
CA ARG A 250 -17.45 -66.94 -5.57
C ARG A 250 -16.11 -66.47 -6.10
N LEU A 251 -15.03 -66.81 -5.39
CA LEU A 251 -13.66 -66.59 -5.85
C LEU A 251 -12.99 -67.94 -6.20
N PRO A 252 -12.22 -68.02 -7.31
CA PRO A 252 -12.03 -66.98 -8.33
C PRO A 252 -13.32 -66.66 -9.09
N ILE A 253 -13.47 -65.40 -9.50
CA ILE A 253 -14.68 -64.91 -10.18
C ILE A 253 -14.71 -65.50 -11.58
N SER A 254 -15.81 -66.18 -11.90
CA SER A 254 -16.05 -66.75 -13.22
C SER A 254 -16.55 -65.69 -14.21
N ALA A 255 -16.41 -65.96 -15.51
CA ALA A 255 -17.00 -65.09 -16.54
C ALA A 255 -18.54 -64.99 -16.43
N GLU A 256 -19.22 -66.03 -15.94
CA GLU A 256 -20.66 -65.99 -15.69
C GLU A 256 -21.00 -65.04 -14.53
N ASP A 257 -20.27 -65.15 -13.42
CA ASP A 257 -20.45 -64.26 -12.26
C ASP A 257 -20.12 -62.81 -12.64
N ALA A 258 -19.04 -62.56 -13.38
CA ALA A 258 -18.67 -61.22 -13.84
C ALA A 258 -19.77 -60.57 -14.72
N ARG A 259 -20.36 -61.34 -15.65
CA ARG A 259 -21.49 -60.85 -16.45
C ARG A 259 -22.74 -60.59 -15.61
N ALA A 260 -23.00 -61.42 -14.60
CA ALA A 260 -24.11 -61.19 -13.67
C ALA A 260 -23.88 -59.92 -12.83
N MET A 261 -22.65 -59.65 -12.41
CA MET A 261 -22.28 -58.39 -11.75
C MET A 261 -22.53 -57.18 -12.66
N ILE A 262 -22.13 -57.25 -13.93
CA ILE A 262 -22.34 -56.18 -14.92
C ILE A 262 -23.83 -55.82 -15.08
N GLN A 263 -24.74 -56.79 -15.00
CA GLN A 263 -26.19 -56.52 -15.07
C GLN A 263 -26.71 -55.64 -13.94
N SER A 264 -25.99 -55.57 -12.81
CA SER A 264 -26.30 -54.68 -11.69
C SER A 264 -25.43 -53.42 -11.67
N CYS A 265 -24.53 -53.24 -12.63
CA CYS A 265 -23.64 -52.07 -12.73
C CYS A 265 -24.22 -51.00 -13.66
N HIS A 266 -23.71 -49.78 -13.53
CA HIS A 266 -23.85 -48.75 -14.56
C HIS A 266 -22.49 -48.45 -15.21
N MET A 267 -22.52 -47.84 -16.39
CA MET A 267 -21.30 -47.38 -17.05
C MET A 267 -20.63 -46.32 -16.20
N SER A 268 -19.32 -46.47 -16.02
CA SER A 268 -18.58 -45.58 -15.14
C SER A 268 -18.46 -44.18 -15.73
N PRO A 269 -18.90 -43.13 -15.02
CA PRO A 269 -18.68 -41.76 -15.45
C PRO A 269 -17.23 -41.31 -15.19
N TYR A 270 -16.82 -40.22 -15.83
CA TYR A 270 -15.62 -39.45 -15.52
C TYR A 270 -16.00 -37.98 -15.24
N GLY A 271 -15.15 -37.27 -14.50
CA GLY A 271 -15.34 -35.86 -14.19
C GLY A 271 -14.68 -34.95 -15.23
N LYS A 272 -15.39 -33.94 -15.71
CA LYS A 272 -14.83 -32.80 -16.46
C LYS A 272 -15.24 -31.51 -15.75
N GLY A 273 -14.35 -30.94 -14.93
CA GLY A 273 -14.71 -29.86 -14.03
C GLY A 273 -15.82 -30.25 -13.05
N ASN A 274 -16.91 -29.49 -13.02
CA ASN A 274 -18.09 -29.75 -12.17
C ASN A 274 -19.09 -30.75 -12.78
N GLU A 275 -18.86 -31.25 -14.00
CA GLU A 275 -19.78 -32.13 -14.70
C GLU A 275 -19.35 -33.60 -14.60
N THR A 276 -20.33 -34.48 -14.38
CA THR A 276 -20.15 -35.94 -14.39
C THR A 276 -20.69 -36.47 -15.72
N LEU A 277 -19.80 -36.88 -16.62
CA LEU A 277 -20.13 -37.28 -17.99
C LEU A 277 -19.77 -38.75 -18.25
N VAL A 278 -20.53 -39.41 -19.13
CA VAL A 278 -20.20 -40.75 -19.64
C VAL A 278 -19.68 -40.58 -21.07
N ASN A 279 -18.39 -40.84 -21.28
CA ASN A 279 -17.78 -40.88 -22.61
C ASN A 279 -16.87 -42.10 -22.74
N GLU A 280 -17.29 -43.04 -23.59
CA GLU A 280 -16.59 -44.30 -23.82
C GLU A 280 -15.25 -44.14 -24.55
N SER A 281 -14.98 -42.98 -25.18
CA SER A 281 -13.66 -42.69 -25.74
C SER A 281 -12.61 -42.36 -24.66
N VAL A 282 -13.05 -41.95 -23.48
CA VAL A 282 -12.19 -41.57 -22.35
C VAL A 282 -12.11 -42.70 -21.32
N ARG A 283 -13.24 -43.35 -21.02
CA ARG A 283 -13.32 -44.43 -20.04
C ARG A 283 -14.33 -45.47 -20.48
N LYS A 284 -13.89 -46.72 -20.53
CA LYS A 284 -14.75 -47.88 -20.76
C LYS A 284 -14.60 -48.85 -19.60
N SER A 285 -15.45 -48.71 -18.58
CA SER A 285 -15.53 -49.66 -17.47
C SER A 285 -16.89 -49.62 -16.79
N TRP A 286 -17.28 -50.71 -16.14
CA TRP A 286 -18.50 -50.80 -15.34
C TRP A 286 -18.18 -50.51 -13.88
N GLU A 287 -19.05 -49.80 -13.18
CA GLU A 287 -18.91 -49.57 -11.75
C GLU A 287 -20.16 -49.97 -10.95
N LEU A 288 -19.90 -50.39 -9.72
CA LEU A 288 -20.91 -50.73 -8.71
C LEU A 288 -20.63 -49.90 -7.44
N ASP A 289 -21.66 -49.27 -6.89
CA ASP A 289 -21.53 -48.43 -5.69
C ASP A 289 -21.23 -49.29 -4.46
N ALA A 290 -20.38 -48.79 -3.54
CA ALA A 290 -20.05 -49.48 -2.31
C ALA A 290 -21.28 -49.90 -1.48
N LYS A 291 -22.40 -49.16 -1.54
CA LYS A 291 -23.64 -49.46 -0.82
C LYS A 291 -24.33 -50.74 -1.30
N GLU A 292 -24.07 -51.16 -2.53
CA GLU A 292 -24.66 -52.37 -3.12
C GLU A 292 -23.85 -53.63 -2.78
N VAL A 293 -22.67 -53.45 -2.18
CA VAL A 293 -21.69 -54.48 -1.88
C VAL A 293 -21.56 -54.68 -0.37
N SER A 294 -21.52 -55.95 0.05
CA SER A 294 -21.24 -56.32 1.44
C SER A 294 -20.25 -57.47 1.51
N PHE A 295 -19.46 -57.49 2.57
CA PHE A 295 -18.47 -58.53 2.84
C PHE A 295 -18.96 -59.39 4.01
N GLN A 296 -19.34 -60.63 3.72
CA GLN A 296 -19.92 -61.54 4.72
C GLN A 296 -18.87 -62.15 5.65
N ASN A 297 -17.59 -62.14 5.28
CA ASN A 297 -16.50 -62.64 6.12
C ASN A 297 -15.90 -61.50 6.99
N PRO A 298 -16.09 -61.51 8.32
CA PRO A 298 -15.54 -60.46 9.19
C PRO A 298 -14.00 -60.40 9.19
N ALA A 299 -13.32 -61.47 8.76
CA ALA A 299 -11.87 -61.48 8.66
C ALA A 299 -11.34 -60.58 7.52
N TRP A 300 -12.18 -60.24 6.54
CA TRP A 300 -11.82 -59.39 5.40
C TRP A 300 -11.29 -58.02 5.84
N LYS A 301 -11.83 -57.47 6.93
CA LYS A 301 -11.37 -56.18 7.47
C LYS A 301 -9.88 -56.19 7.85
N TYR A 302 -9.34 -57.34 8.28
CA TYR A 302 -7.93 -57.48 8.64
C TYR A 302 -7.05 -57.57 7.39
N GLU A 303 -7.55 -58.18 6.30
CA GLU A 303 -6.85 -58.21 5.01
C GLU A 303 -6.70 -56.80 4.43
N VAL A 304 -7.79 -56.02 4.43
CA VAL A 304 -7.76 -54.61 4.02
C VAL A 304 -6.80 -53.81 4.90
N ARG A 305 -6.82 -54.03 6.23
CA ARG A 305 -5.90 -53.36 7.15
C ARG A 305 -4.44 -53.67 6.83
N ALA A 306 -4.09 -54.93 6.56
CA ALA A 306 -2.73 -55.31 6.20
C ALA A 306 -2.29 -54.71 4.85
N ALA A 307 -3.21 -54.55 3.89
CA ALA A 307 -2.93 -53.83 2.65
C ALA A 307 -2.68 -52.34 2.90
N VAL A 308 -3.47 -51.69 3.78
CA VAL A 308 -3.25 -50.30 4.19
C VAL A 308 -1.89 -50.12 4.86
N ASP A 309 -1.50 -51.00 5.78
CA ASP A 309 -0.21 -50.87 6.49
C ASP A 309 0.98 -50.99 5.52
N ARG A 310 0.89 -51.89 4.53
CA ARG A 310 1.89 -52.01 3.46
C ARG A 310 1.88 -50.79 2.52
N ALA A 311 0.70 -50.27 2.20
CA ALA A 311 0.55 -49.06 1.40
C ALA A 311 1.22 -47.87 2.09
N LEU A 312 0.97 -47.65 3.38
CA LEU A 312 1.59 -46.57 4.16
C LEU A 312 3.12 -46.66 4.17
N ALA A 313 3.66 -47.85 4.41
CA ALA A 313 5.11 -48.07 4.40
C ALA A 313 5.72 -47.82 3.00
N GLY A 314 5.06 -48.31 1.95
CA GLY A 314 5.54 -48.17 0.56
C GLY A 314 5.38 -46.75 0.00
N LEU A 315 4.38 -46.00 0.44
CA LEU A 315 4.16 -44.60 0.08
C LEU A 315 5.02 -43.63 0.91
N GLY A 316 5.65 -44.11 2.00
CA GLY A 316 6.52 -43.28 2.83
C GLY A 316 5.80 -42.39 3.84
N LEU A 317 4.51 -42.65 4.10
CA LEU A 317 3.73 -41.81 5.00
C LEU A 317 4.00 -42.21 6.46
N ASN A 318 4.60 -41.30 7.23
CA ASN A 318 4.84 -41.49 8.67
C ASN A 318 3.58 -41.17 9.48
N ALA A 319 2.52 -41.95 9.28
CA ALA A 319 1.26 -41.82 9.98
C ALA A 319 1.09 -42.91 11.05
N ASN A 320 0.37 -42.60 12.14
CA ASN A 320 -0.12 -43.66 13.01
C ASN A 320 -1.13 -44.50 12.23
N PRO A 321 -0.94 -45.82 12.10
CA PRO A 321 -1.88 -46.68 11.40
C PRO A 321 -3.34 -46.49 11.85
N GLN A 322 -3.60 -46.21 13.14
CA GLN A 322 -4.96 -46.02 13.67
C GLN A 322 -5.64 -44.74 13.17
N GLU A 323 -4.89 -43.74 12.71
CA GLU A 323 -5.39 -42.47 12.17
C GLU A 323 -5.72 -42.58 10.67
N VAL A 324 -5.38 -43.70 10.05
CA VAL A 324 -5.64 -43.99 8.64
C VAL A 324 -6.79 -44.97 8.52
N LYS A 325 -7.81 -44.58 7.75
CA LYS A 325 -8.99 -45.39 7.42
C LYS A 325 -9.01 -45.68 5.91
N ALA A 326 -9.29 -46.91 5.54
CA ALA A 326 -9.68 -47.27 4.17
C ALA A 326 -11.20 -47.38 4.10
N GLU A 327 -11.81 -46.64 3.18
CA GLU A 327 -13.26 -46.64 2.95
C GLU A 327 -13.55 -47.15 1.55
N LEU A 328 -14.35 -48.21 1.43
CA LEU A 328 -14.72 -48.75 0.11
C LEU A 328 -15.54 -47.67 -0.62
N TYR A 329 -15.07 -47.29 -1.80
CA TYR A 329 -15.75 -46.32 -2.65
C TYR A 329 -16.62 -47.01 -3.69
N LYS A 330 -16.01 -47.92 -4.47
CA LYS A 330 -16.70 -48.62 -5.56
C LYS A 330 -15.98 -49.90 -5.97
N VAL A 331 -16.68 -50.70 -6.75
CA VAL A 331 -16.11 -51.86 -7.46
C VAL A 331 -16.07 -51.53 -8.94
N LEU A 332 -14.92 -51.77 -9.58
CA LEU A 332 -14.74 -51.59 -11.02
C LEU A 332 -14.60 -52.93 -11.71
N ILE A 333 -15.30 -53.09 -12.82
CA ILE A 333 -15.23 -54.26 -13.69
C ILE A 333 -14.77 -53.80 -15.07
N TYR A 334 -13.62 -54.32 -15.49
CA TYR A 334 -13.06 -54.12 -16.81
C TYR A 334 -13.25 -55.42 -17.60
N GLU A 335 -14.06 -55.36 -18.65
CA GLU A 335 -14.21 -56.44 -19.63
C GLU A 335 -13.20 -56.31 -20.77
N GLU A 336 -13.24 -57.21 -21.74
CA GLU A 336 -12.34 -57.15 -22.90
C GLU A 336 -12.49 -55.83 -23.67
N GLY A 337 -11.36 -55.16 -23.92
CA GLY A 337 -11.26 -53.84 -24.53
C GLY A 337 -11.57 -52.67 -23.59
N ALA A 338 -11.87 -52.90 -22.31
CA ALA A 338 -12.08 -51.86 -21.29
C ALA A 338 -10.75 -51.18 -20.93
N PHE A 339 -10.76 -49.86 -20.77
CA PHE A 339 -9.59 -49.03 -20.46
C PHE A 339 -10.00 -47.75 -19.70
N PHE A 340 -9.00 -47.01 -19.22
CA PHE A 340 -9.18 -45.65 -18.73
C PHE A 340 -7.95 -44.82 -19.08
N LEU A 341 -8.13 -43.73 -19.84
CA LEU A 341 -7.08 -42.80 -20.20
C LEU A 341 -6.41 -42.14 -18.97
N PRO A 342 -5.21 -41.54 -19.13
CA PRO A 342 -4.53 -40.83 -18.05
C PRO A 342 -5.43 -39.82 -17.32
N HIS A 343 -5.51 -39.92 -16.01
CA HIS A 343 -6.29 -39.03 -15.14
C HIS A 343 -5.74 -39.02 -13.71
N GLN A 344 -6.15 -38.03 -12.92
CA GLN A 344 -5.91 -37.98 -11.48
C GLN A 344 -7.19 -38.31 -10.70
N ASP A 345 -7.04 -38.83 -9.50
CA ASP A 345 -8.18 -39.10 -8.62
C ASP A 345 -8.64 -37.80 -7.97
N SER A 346 -9.94 -37.48 -8.06
CA SER A 346 -10.50 -36.39 -7.27
C SER A 346 -10.78 -36.85 -5.84
N GLU A 347 -10.44 -36.02 -4.87
CA GLU A 347 -10.70 -36.27 -3.45
C GLU A 347 -12.21 -36.40 -3.19
N LYS A 348 -12.63 -37.55 -2.63
CA LYS A 348 -14.05 -37.89 -2.41
C LYS A 348 -14.49 -37.80 -0.94
N ALA A 349 -13.54 -37.60 -0.04
CA ALA A 349 -13.79 -37.48 1.40
C ALA A 349 -12.73 -36.58 2.03
N ASP A 350 -13.11 -35.81 3.05
CA ASP A 350 -12.17 -35.01 3.85
C ASP A 350 -11.06 -35.88 4.45
N GLY A 351 -9.81 -35.50 4.19
CA GLY A 351 -8.59 -36.21 4.58
C GLY A 351 -8.19 -37.32 3.62
N MET A 352 -8.83 -37.45 2.45
CA MET A 352 -8.42 -38.42 1.43
C MET A 352 -7.08 -38.01 0.82
N PHE A 353 -6.05 -38.83 1.01
CA PHE A 353 -4.72 -38.54 0.48
C PHE A 353 -4.33 -39.44 -0.70
N GLY A 354 -5.06 -40.53 -0.93
CA GLY A 354 -4.75 -41.47 -1.99
C GLY A 354 -5.77 -42.57 -2.17
N THR A 355 -5.46 -43.48 -3.08
CA THR A 355 -6.32 -44.60 -3.49
C THR A 355 -5.61 -45.91 -3.23
N LEU A 356 -6.33 -46.89 -2.69
CA LEU A 356 -5.90 -48.29 -2.59
C LEU A 356 -6.82 -49.14 -3.46
N ILE A 357 -6.22 -49.89 -4.39
CA ILE A 357 -6.94 -50.89 -5.17
C ILE A 357 -6.61 -52.30 -4.71
N LEU A 358 -7.64 -53.15 -4.62
CA LEU A 358 -7.51 -54.59 -4.40
C LEU A 358 -8.11 -55.32 -5.61
N SER A 359 -7.26 -55.94 -6.41
CA SER A 359 -7.67 -56.81 -7.52
C SER A 359 -8.08 -58.18 -6.96
N LEU A 360 -9.33 -58.56 -7.20
CA LEU A 360 -9.85 -59.86 -6.80
C LEU A 360 -9.39 -60.95 -7.78
N PRO A 361 -9.29 -62.22 -7.33
CA PRO A 361 -9.00 -63.35 -8.22
C PRO A 361 -10.07 -63.46 -9.30
N SER A 362 -9.70 -63.13 -10.54
CA SER A 362 -10.53 -63.14 -11.75
C SER A 362 -9.57 -63.19 -12.94
N GLU A 363 -9.56 -64.31 -13.68
CA GLU A 363 -8.59 -64.54 -14.77
C GLU A 363 -8.71 -63.47 -15.87
N HIS A 364 -7.62 -62.77 -16.16
CA HIS A 364 -7.54 -61.74 -17.20
C HIS A 364 -6.11 -61.56 -17.75
N GLU A 365 -6.01 -60.96 -18.95
CA GLU A 365 -4.79 -60.48 -19.58
C GLU A 365 -4.89 -58.98 -19.90
N GLY A 366 -3.76 -58.27 -19.90
CA GLY A 366 -3.72 -56.81 -20.02
C GLY A 366 -4.22 -56.10 -18.75
N GLY A 367 -4.69 -54.86 -18.89
CA GLY A 367 -5.21 -54.09 -17.75
C GLY A 367 -4.14 -53.55 -16.80
N GLU A 368 -2.90 -53.38 -17.28
CA GLU A 368 -1.82 -52.78 -16.48
C GLU A 368 -2.16 -51.34 -16.09
N VAL A 369 -1.79 -50.96 -14.87
CA VAL A 369 -1.92 -49.60 -14.38
C VAL A 369 -0.57 -48.92 -14.54
N ILE A 370 -0.52 -47.81 -15.26
CA ILE A 370 0.68 -46.97 -15.38
C ILE A 370 0.43 -45.71 -14.56
N ALA A 371 1.23 -45.51 -13.53
CA ALA A 371 1.22 -44.32 -12.70
C ALA A 371 2.40 -43.42 -13.08
N SER A 372 2.15 -42.13 -13.25
CA SER A 372 3.13 -41.11 -13.59
C SER A 372 3.06 -40.00 -12.56
N HIS A 373 4.22 -39.61 -12.03
CA HIS A 373 4.34 -38.50 -11.10
C HIS A 373 5.65 -37.77 -11.41
N ARG A 374 5.57 -36.46 -11.68
CA ARG A 374 6.70 -35.67 -12.19
C ARG A 374 7.32 -36.33 -13.43
N LYS A 375 8.64 -36.60 -13.43
CA LYS A 375 9.37 -37.24 -14.55
C LYS A 375 9.43 -38.77 -14.44
N GLU A 376 8.85 -39.36 -13.41
CA GLU A 376 8.92 -40.80 -13.14
C GLU A 376 7.64 -41.54 -13.50
N ARG A 377 7.78 -42.82 -13.88
CA ARG A 377 6.67 -43.71 -14.19
C ARG A 377 6.87 -45.07 -13.53
N LEU A 378 5.82 -45.58 -12.92
CA LEU A 378 5.76 -46.92 -12.31
C LEU A 378 4.58 -47.69 -12.91
N SER A 379 4.74 -49.00 -13.06
CA SER A 379 3.68 -49.89 -13.57
C SER A 379 3.27 -50.94 -12.54
N PHE A 380 2.01 -51.34 -12.61
CA PHE A 380 1.44 -52.42 -11.81
C PHE A 380 0.63 -53.37 -12.68
N GLU A 381 0.98 -54.65 -12.59
CA GLU A 381 0.35 -55.73 -13.34
C GLU A 381 -0.35 -56.72 -12.39
N SER A 382 -1.68 -56.77 -12.47
CA SER A 382 -2.50 -57.75 -11.73
C SER A 382 -2.63 -59.10 -12.46
N ALA A 383 -2.50 -59.11 -13.79
CA ALA A 383 -2.75 -60.28 -14.65
C ALA A 383 -1.95 -61.54 -14.24
N PRO A 384 -0.63 -61.47 -13.92
CA PRO A 384 0.16 -62.66 -13.61
C PRO A 384 -0.31 -63.46 -12.37
N ASN A 385 -1.02 -62.81 -11.43
CA ASN A 385 -1.56 -63.46 -10.23
C ASN A 385 -3.09 -63.65 -10.26
N SER A 386 -3.73 -63.22 -11.36
CA SER A 386 -5.16 -62.98 -11.41
C SER A 386 -6.03 -64.24 -11.27
N LYS A 387 -5.50 -65.41 -11.62
CA LYS A 387 -6.27 -66.66 -11.65
C LYS A 387 -6.72 -67.14 -10.27
N PHE A 388 -5.88 -66.96 -9.24
CA PHE A 388 -6.13 -67.51 -7.91
C PHE A 388 -5.70 -66.57 -6.77
N GLY A 389 -4.81 -65.61 -7.04
CA GLY A 389 -4.26 -64.72 -6.04
C GLY A 389 -4.87 -63.33 -6.07
N PHE A 390 -4.56 -62.57 -5.03
CA PHE A 390 -4.90 -61.17 -4.91
C PHE A 390 -3.70 -60.32 -5.33
N SER A 391 -3.98 -59.15 -5.88
CA SER A 391 -2.97 -58.13 -6.15
C SER A 391 -3.47 -56.80 -5.64
N TRP A 392 -2.58 -55.94 -5.15
CA TRP A 392 -2.95 -54.63 -4.64
C TRP A 392 -1.96 -53.58 -5.11
N ALA A 393 -2.45 -52.35 -5.22
CA ALA A 393 -1.63 -51.18 -5.48
C ALA A 393 -2.22 -49.97 -4.76
N ALA A 394 -1.38 -49.03 -4.36
CA ALA A 394 -1.78 -47.77 -3.77
C ALA A 394 -0.94 -46.63 -4.33
N TRP A 395 -1.54 -45.47 -4.47
CA TRP A 395 -0.91 -44.24 -4.96
C TRP A 395 -1.55 -43.01 -4.31
N TYR A 396 -0.86 -41.87 -4.33
CA TYR A 396 -1.40 -40.58 -3.88
C TYR A 396 -2.44 -40.02 -4.87
N ALA A 397 -3.40 -39.22 -4.39
CA ALA A 397 -4.53 -38.75 -5.21
C ALA A 397 -4.10 -37.88 -6.43
N ASP A 398 -3.01 -37.14 -6.27
CA ASP A 398 -2.38 -36.27 -7.28
C ASP A 398 -1.52 -37.02 -8.30
N VAL A 399 -1.43 -38.35 -8.20
CA VAL A 399 -0.73 -39.18 -9.19
C VAL A 399 -1.60 -39.37 -10.43
N THR A 400 -1.07 -38.96 -11.58
CA THR A 400 -1.69 -39.24 -12.87
C THR A 400 -1.54 -40.71 -13.20
N HIS A 401 -2.65 -41.42 -13.41
CA HIS A 401 -2.62 -42.84 -13.71
C HIS A 401 -3.56 -43.22 -14.85
N GLU A 402 -3.22 -44.28 -15.56
CA GLU A 402 -4.03 -44.84 -16.64
C GLU A 402 -4.16 -46.35 -16.48
N VAL A 403 -5.24 -46.90 -17.02
CA VAL A 403 -5.47 -48.35 -17.10
C VAL A 403 -5.43 -48.73 -18.58
N LYS A 404 -4.41 -49.49 -18.98
CA LYS A 404 -4.31 -50.00 -20.34
C LYS A 404 -5.42 -51.00 -20.66
N PRO A 405 -5.74 -51.23 -21.94
CA PRO A 405 -6.80 -52.13 -22.33
C PRO A 405 -6.64 -53.54 -21.74
N VAL A 406 -7.73 -54.11 -21.23
CA VAL A 406 -7.82 -55.55 -20.93
C VAL A 406 -7.95 -56.29 -22.26
N THR A 407 -7.04 -57.22 -22.54
CA THR A 407 -7.00 -57.94 -23.82
C THR A 407 -7.78 -59.24 -23.79
N SER A 408 -8.04 -59.80 -22.61
CA SER A 408 -8.83 -61.02 -22.42
C SER A 408 -9.34 -61.13 -20.97
N GLY A 409 -10.52 -61.71 -20.77
CA GLY A 409 -11.09 -61.98 -19.46
C GLY A 409 -11.74 -60.77 -18.76
N TYR A 410 -11.82 -60.81 -17.43
CA TYR A 410 -12.43 -59.76 -16.62
C TYR A 410 -11.52 -59.36 -15.47
N ARG A 411 -11.18 -58.07 -15.38
CA ARG A 411 -10.42 -57.51 -14.25
C ARG A 411 -11.38 -56.83 -13.28
N ILE A 412 -11.47 -57.36 -12.07
CA ILE A 412 -12.41 -56.89 -11.03
C ILE A 412 -11.61 -56.32 -9.86
N VAL A 413 -11.90 -55.07 -9.51
CA VAL A 413 -11.10 -54.30 -8.57
C VAL A 413 -11.99 -53.61 -7.55
N LEU A 414 -11.66 -53.76 -6.27
CA LEU A 414 -12.22 -52.95 -5.20
C LEU A 414 -11.38 -51.69 -5.04
N VAL A 415 -12.03 -50.52 -5.06
CA VAL A 415 -11.37 -49.22 -4.94
C VAL A 415 -11.69 -48.64 -3.56
N TYR A 416 -10.66 -48.36 -2.78
CA TYR A 416 -10.75 -47.78 -1.45
C TYR A 416 -10.14 -46.37 -1.44
N ASN A 417 -10.83 -45.43 -0.82
CA ASN A 417 -10.27 -44.12 -0.47
C ASN A 417 -9.42 -44.29 0.78
N LEU A 418 -8.15 -43.88 0.71
CA LEU A 418 -7.25 -43.81 1.86
C LEU A 418 -7.40 -42.44 2.52
N ILE A 419 -7.92 -42.43 3.75
CA ILE A 419 -8.24 -41.23 4.51
C ILE A 419 -7.31 -41.16 5.72
N HIS A 420 -6.57 -40.06 5.87
CA HIS A 420 -5.69 -39.79 7.00
C HIS A 420 -6.21 -38.58 7.78
N ARG A 421 -6.52 -38.79 9.07
CA ARG A 421 -6.92 -37.72 9.99
C ARG A 421 -5.93 -37.63 11.16
N PRO A 422 -4.78 -36.97 10.94
CA PRO A 422 -3.72 -36.88 11.94
C PRO A 422 -4.20 -36.12 13.18
N SER A 423 -3.83 -36.61 14.36
CA SER A 423 -3.95 -35.81 15.58
C SER A 423 -2.84 -34.76 15.63
N ALA A 424 -3.14 -33.55 16.10
CA ALA A 424 -2.24 -32.37 16.06
C ALA A 424 -0.87 -32.55 16.76
N ALA A 425 -0.63 -33.68 17.44
CA ALA A 425 0.58 -33.97 18.20
C ALA A 425 1.78 -34.44 17.35
N LEU A 426 1.59 -34.80 16.07
CA LEU A 426 2.63 -35.42 15.23
C LEU A 426 3.66 -34.44 14.63
N LEU A 427 3.43 -33.13 14.70
CA LEU A 427 4.43 -32.11 14.32
C LEU A 427 5.46 -31.85 15.44
N ALA A 428 5.58 -32.76 16.41
CA ALA A 428 6.60 -32.67 17.46
C ALA A 428 7.97 -32.54 16.80
N ALA A 429 8.54 -31.34 16.91
CA ALA A 429 9.72 -30.88 16.21
C ALA A 429 10.80 -31.97 16.21
N ARG A 430 11.09 -32.52 15.03
CA ARG A 430 12.40 -33.12 14.81
C ARG A 430 13.42 -32.01 15.07
N ASN A 431 14.53 -32.37 15.71
CA ASN A 431 15.64 -31.45 15.91
C ASN A 431 16.17 -31.07 14.53
N GLY A 432 15.65 -29.96 13.99
CA GLY A 432 15.99 -29.47 12.65
C GLY A 432 17.50 -29.52 12.46
N ALA A 433 17.93 -30.01 11.29
CA ALA A 433 19.33 -30.07 10.91
C ALA A 433 20.08 -28.78 11.29
N GLY A 434 21.22 -28.92 11.99
CA GLY A 434 22.00 -27.78 12.47
C GLY A 434 22.44 -26.85 11.34
N GLU A 435 22.70 -27.41 10.16
CA GLU A 435 23.04 -26.64 8.96
C GLU A 435 21.89 -25.77 8.45
N LEU A 436 20.68 -26.33 8.31
CA LEU A 436 19.50 -25.59 7.86
C LEU A 436 19.16 -24.44 8.81
N THR A 437 19.28 -24.68 10.12
CA THR A 437 19.06 -23.65 11.14
C THR A 437 20.06 -22.51 11.00
N ARG A 438 21.35 -22.80 10.78
CA ARG A 438 22.39 -21.78 10.56
C ARG A 438 22.14 -20.96 9.30
N LEU A 439 21.77 -21.62 8.20
CA LEU A 439 21.47 -20.96 6.93
C LEU A 439 20.31 -19.96 7.08
N LEU A 440 19.19 -20.41 7.64
CA LEU A 440 18.02 -19.56 7.85
C LEU A 440 18.30 -18.42 8.84
N ALA A 441 19.07 -18.69 9.90
CA ALA A 441 19.41 -17.66 10.89
C ALA A 441 20.33 -16.58 10.30
N SER A 442 21.25 -16.96 9.40
CA SER A 442 22.08 -16.01 8.64
C SER A 442 21.20 -15.12 7.76
N TRP A 443 20.30 -15.73 6.99
CA TRP A 443 19.38 -14.99 6.12
C TRP A 443 18.46 -14.05 6.92
N ALA A 444 17.94 -14.50 8.07
CA ALA A 444 17.13 -13.66 8.95
C ALA A 444 17.92 -12.49 9.55
N CYS A 445 19.19 -12.70 9.92
CA CYS A 445 20.06 -11.63 10.39
C CYS A 445 20.32 -10.59 9.29
N ASP A 446 20.50 -11.02 8.03
CA ASP A 446 20.70 -10.11 6.89
C ASP A 446 19.42 -9.32 6.59
N ALA A 447 18.26 -9.94 6.72
CA ALA A 447 16.95 -9.28 6.60
C ALA A 447 16.73 -8.16 7.62
N GLU A 448 17.44 -8.17 8.76
CA GLU A 448 17.38 -7.09 9.73
C GLU A 448 18.31 -5.92 9.38
N LYS A 449 19.37 -6.08 8.58
CA LYS A 449 20.35 -5.01 8.37
C LYS A 449 19.71 -3.79 7.66
N PRO A 450 19.80 -2.57 8.24
CA PRO A 450 19.20 -1.39 7.64
C PRO A 450 19.95 -0.98 6.36
N GLY A 451 19.21 -0.81 5.25
CA GLY A 451 19.72 -0.23 4.00
C GLY A 451 20.07 -1.22 2.89
N GLU A 452 20.60 -2.42 3.20
CA GLU A 452 21.08 -3.36 2.17
C GLU A 452 19.98 -4.28 1.58
N CYS A 453 18.89 -4.52 2.31
CA CYS A 453 17.83 -5.46 1.92
C CYS A 453 16.45 -4.80 1.80
N SER A 454 16.42 -3.50 1.49
CA SER A 454 15.20 -2.67 1.53
C SER A 454 14.28 -2.80 0.31
N ASN A 455 14.62 -3.70 -0.62
CA ASN A 455 13.90 -3.85 -1.88
C ASN A 455 12.60 -4.61 -1.59
N GLY A 456 11.46 -3.99 -1.88
CA GLY A 456 10.14 -4.52 -1.55
C GLY A 456 9.83 -5.86 -2.22
N TRP A 457 8.72 -6.49 -1.80
CA TRP A 457 8.25 -7.81 -2.26
C TRP A 457 8.23 -8.00 -3.79
N GLN A 458 8.04 -6.92 -4.56
CA GLN A 458 8.06 -6.90 -6.04
C GLN A 458 9.01 -5.81 -6.58
N SER A 459 10.15 -5.59 -5.94
CA SER A 459 11.10 -4.57 -6.41
C SER A 459 11.76 -4.98 -7.74
N ALA A 460 11.90 -4.03 -8.66
CA ALA A 460 12.62 -4.23 -9.92
C ALA A 460 14.13 -4.53 -9.71
N ASP A 461 14.70 -4.02 -8.62
CA ASP A 461 16.07 -4.34 -8.20
C ASP A 461 16.03 -5.52 -7.22
N PHE A 462 15.85 -6.75 -7.69
CA PHE A 462 15.79 -7.92 -6.79
C PHE A 462 17.17 -8.21 -6.16
N ASN A 463 17.24 -8.28 -4.83
CA ASN A 463 18.49 -8.61 -4.13
C ASN A 463 18.64 -10.13 -3.99
N HIS A 464 19.40 -10.75 -4.90
CA HIS A 464 19.68 -12.19 -4.86
C HIS A 464 20.46 -12.65 -3.62
N SER A 465 21.18 -11.76 -2.94
CA SER A 465 21.92 -12.09 -1.71
C SER A 465 21.02 -12.15 -0.48
N CYS A 466 19.93 -11.38 -0.47
CA CYS A 466 18.96 -11.38 0.63
C CYS A 466 17.53 -11.18 0.07
N PRO A 467 16.91 -12.23 -0.49
CA PRO A 467 15.55 -12.16 -1.01
C PRO A 467 14.55 -11.95 0.14
N PRO A 468 13.40 -11.28 -0.10
CA PRO A 468 12.42 -11.01 0.94
C PRO A 468 11.61 -12.26 1.36
N ALA A 469 11.50 -13.24 0.47
CA ALA A 469 10.91 -14.54 0.72
C ALA A 469 11.49 -15.57 -0.26
N LEU A 470 11.36 -16.85 0.09
CA LEU A 470 11.71 -17.98 -0.77
C LEU A 470 10.55 -18.98 -0.77
N VAL A 471 10.27 -19.57 -1.93
CA VAL A 471 9.20 -20.55 -2.13
C VAL A 471 9.81 -21.87 -2.58
N TYR A 472 9.76 -22.88 -1.71
CA TYR A 472 10.21 -24.23 -2.03
C TYR A 472 9.03 -25.04 -2.58
N GLY A 473 9.08 -25.44 -3.85
CA GLY A 473 8.06 -26.28 -4.48
C GLY A 473 7.98 -27.67 -3.87
N LEU A 474 6.79 -28.13 -3.52
CA LEU A 474 6.56 -29.45 -2.93
C LEU A 474 6.50 -30.55 -4.01
N GLU A 475 6.60 -31.80 -3.56
CA GLU A 475 6.48 -32.96 -4.42
C GLU A 475 5.06 -33.24 -4.84
N HIS A 476 4.14 -33.06 -3.91
CA HIS A 476 2.74 -33.29 -4.14
C HIS A 476 1.99 -31.98 -4.36
N GLN A 477 0.91 -32.09 -5.12
CA GLN A 477 -0.08 -31.03 -5.23
C GLN A 477 -1.17 -31.25 -4.18
N TYR A 478 -1.56 -30.17 -3.52
CA TYR A 478 -2.57 -30.18 -2.46
C TYR A 478 -3.70 -29.22 -2.83
N THR A 479 -4.93 -29.71 -2.70
CA THR A 479 -6.11 -28.86 -2.81
C THR A 479 -6.18 -27.90 -1.63
N GLU A 480 -6.94 -26.80 -1.76
CA GLU A 480 -7.12 -25.84 -0.66
C GLU A 480 -7.65 -26.50 0.63
N ALA A 481 -8.44 -27.57 0.50
CA ALA A 481 -9.01 -28.31 1.62
C ALA A 481 -7.98 -29.21 2.33
N GLU A 482 -7.01 -29.75 1.58
CA GLU A 482 -5.98 -30.66 2.12
C GLU A 482 -4.66 -29.94 2.44
N LEU A 483 -4.52 -28.66 2.08
CA LEU A 483 -3.33 -27.85 2.35
C LEU A 483 -3.18 -27.59 3.85
N SER A 484 -2.45 -28.47 4.53
CA SER A 484 -2.17 -28.38 5.96
C SER A 484 -0.88 -29.10 6.32
N PHE A 485 -0.10 -28.55 7.26
CA PHE A 485 1.14 -29.14 7.74
C PHE A 485 0.96 -30.57 8.27
N ALA A 486 -0.21 -30.88 8.84
CA ALA A 486 -0.48 -32.22 9.37
C ALA A 486 -0.75 -33.25 8.26
N ARG A 487 -1.21 -32.80 7.08
CA ARG A 487 -1.71 -33.66 5.99
C ARG A 487 -0.72 -33.83 4.83
N LEU A 488 0.50 -33.32 4.98
CA LEU A 488 1.58 -33.48 4.00
C LEU A 488 1.89 -34.96 3.72
N LYS A 489 2.18 -35.25 2.45
CA LYS A 489 2.40 -36.58 1.88
C LYS A 489 3.90 -36.87 1.74
N GLY A 490 4.30 -38.10 2.02
CA GLY A 490 5.64 -38.64 1.72
C GLY A 490 6.82 -37.72 2.07
N ALA A 491 7.63 -37.41 1.05
CA ALA A 491 8.83 -36.58 1.15
C ALA A 491 8.56 -35.17 1.70
N ASP A 492 7.42 -34.57 1.36
CA ASP A 492 7.06 -33.23 1.81
C ASP A 492 6.94 -33.18 3.33
N GLN A 493 6.34 -34.20 3.95
CA GLN A 493 6.17 -34.27 5.39
C GLN A 493 7.52 -34.24 6.12
N VAL A 494 8.51 -34.99 5.63
CA VAL A 494 9.84 -35.09 6.25
C VAL A 494 10.61 -33.78 6.07
N ARG A 495 10.69 -33.26 4.83
CA ARG A 495 11.40 -32.02 4.53
C ARG A 495 10.81 -30.80 5.24
N LEU A 496 9.48 -30.67 5.24
CA LEU A 496 8.83 -29.55 5.94
C LEU A 496 8.85 -29.69 7.45
N SER A 497 8.90 -30.90 8.02
CA SER A 497 9.12 -31.04 9.45
C SER A 497 10.51 -30.52 9.86
N GLU A 498 11.56 -30.81 9.10
CA GLU A 498 12.91 -30.30 9.34
C GLU A 498 12.97 -28.78 9.14
N LEU A 499 12.38 -28.28 8.04
CA LEU A 499 12.30 -26.86 7.75
C LEU A 499 11.51 -26.07 8.81
N HIS A 500 10.38 -26.61 9.27
CA HIS A 500 9.57 -25.99 10.32
C HIS A 500 10.36 -25.88 11.63
N GLY A 501 11.08 -26.93 12.03
CA GLY A 501 11.95 -26.92 13.20
C GLY A 501 13.11 -25.91 13.09
N ALA A 502 13.69 -25.76 11.90
CA ALA A 502 14.73 -24.77 11.64
C ALA A 502 14.19 -23.33 11.67
N CYS A 503 13.05 -23.06 11.02
CA CYS A 503 12.38 -21.75 11.02
C CYS A 503 12.05 -21.26 12.43
N GLN A 504 11.55 -22.15 13.31
CA GLN A 504 11.25 -21.82 14.71
C GLN A 504 12.49 -21.35 15.50
N LYS A 505 13.68 -21.84 15.15
CA LYS A 505 14.95 -21.45 15.79
C LYS A 505 15.60 -20.21 15.15
N ALA A 506 15.30 -19.93 13.89
CA ALA A 506 16.00 -18.95 13.06
C ALA A 506 15.27 -17.60 12.88
N ASP A 507 14.18 -17.33 13.62
CA ASP A 507 13.30 -16.16 13.39
C ASP A 507 12.79 -16.06 11.94
N CYS A 508 12.47 -17.21 11.33
CA CYS A 508 11.77 -17.29 10.05
C CYS A 508 10.35 -17.79 10.26
N VAL A 509 9.42 -17.30 9.44
CA VAL A 509 8.04 -17.76 9.39
C VAL A 509 7.86 -18.69 8.20
N LEU A 510 7.15 -19.79 8.42
CA LEU A 510 6.87 -20.80 7.41
C LEU A 510 5.36 -20.90 7.16
N TYR A 511 4.97 -20.80 5.90
CA TYR A 511 3.61 -20.97 5.41
C TYR A 511 3.57 -22.04 4.32
N LEU A 512 2.39 -22.58 4.04
CA LEU A 512 2.13 -23.39 2.85
C LEU A 512 1.32 -22.55 1.88
N ALA A 513 1.59 -22.66 0.58
CA ALA A 513 0.93 -21.90 -0.45
C ALA A 513 0.64 -22.75 -1.68
N ASN A 514 -0.54 -22.57 -2.27
CA ASN A 514 -0.79 -22.94 -3.65
C ASN A 514 -0.32 -21.81 -4.56
N ILE A 515 0.30 -22.20 -5.66
CA ILE A 515 0.95 -21.35 -6.65
C ILE A 515 0.24 -21.58 -7.96
N GLU A 516 -0.13 -20.50 -8.62
CA GLU A 516 -0.70 -20.52 -9.96
C GLU A 516 0.17 -19.65 -10.88
N LYS A 517 0.61 -20.25 -11.99
CA LYS A 517 1.29 -19.56 -13.08
C LYS A 517 0.38 -19.59 -14.29
N SER A 518 0.17 -18.44 -14.93
CA SER A 518 -0.55 -18.36 -16.20
C SER A 518 0.36 -17.79 -17.28
N ASP A 519 0.53 -18.52 -18.38
CA ASP A 519 1.18 -18.01 -19.58
C ASP A 519 0.13 -17.79 -20.67
N MET A 520 -0.01 -16.56 -21.14
CA MET A 520 -0.92 -16.19 -22.22
C MET A 520 -0.11 -15.81 -23.45
N GLY A 521 -0.50 -16.34 -24.61
CA GLY A 521 0.19 -16.06 -25.86
C GLY A 521 -0.55 -16.56 -27.10
N GLU A 522 0.08 -16.36 -28.26
CA GLU A 522 -0.48 -16.75 -29.55
C GLU A 522 -0.13 -18.20 -29.92
N THR A 523 -1.09 -18.90 -30.51
CA THR A 523 -0.91 -20.25 -31.07
C THR A 523 -0.87 -20.20 -32.60
N ASP A 524 -0.06 -21.07 -33.20
CA ASP A 524 0.22 -21.01 -34.63
C ASP A 524 -0.93 -21.60 -35.47
N CYS A 525 -1.60 -20.76 -36.27
CA CYS A 525 -2.83 -21.12 -36.99
C CYS A 525 -2.62 -21.69 -38.42
N TYR A 526 -1.38 -21.98 -38.83
CA TYR A 526 -1.06 -22.37 -40.22
C TYR A 526 -0.67 -23.84 -40.45
N GLY A 527 -0.72 -24.69 -39.42
CA GLY A 527 -0.43 -26.12 -39.55
C GLY A 527 -1.66 -26.95 -39.93
N TYR A 528 -1.63 -27.62 -41.10
CA TYR A 528 -2.51 -28.77 -41.41
C TYR A 528 -2.24 -30.01 -40.52
N GLU A 529 -1.46 -29.84 -39.45
CA GLU A 529 -1.33 -30.82 -38.38
C GLU A 529 -2.40 -30.48 -37.35
N SER A 530 -3.52 -31.19 -37.45
CA SER A 530 -4.46 -31.35 -36.34
C SER A 530 -3.64 -31.59 -35.07
N PRO A 531 -4.05 -31.06 -33.89
CA PRO A 531 -3.45 -31.44 -32.63
C PRO A 531 -3.26 -32.96 -32.62
N ARG A 532 -2.18 -33.47 -32.01
CA ARG A 532 -2.27 -34.85 -31.49
C ARG A 532 -3.62 -34.90 -30.80
N SER A 533 -4.48 -35.83 -31.19
CA SER A 533 -5.93 -35.83 -30.97
C SER A 533 -6.40 -35.56 -29.52
N ASP A 534 -5.48 -35.49 -28.55
CA ASP A 534 -5.66 -35.35 -27.11
C ASP A 534 -4.63 -34.41 -26.40
N GLY A 535 -4.06 -33.38 -27.06
CA GLY A 535 -2.99 -32.51 -26.45
C GLY A 535 -3.27 -30.99 -26.42
N PHE A 536 -2.58 -30.27 -25.54
CA PHE A 536 -2.61 -28.79 -25.40
C PHE A 536 -1.98 -28.08 -26.62
N HIS A 537 -2.44 -26.86 -26.93
CA HIS A 537 -1.93 -26.05 -28.03
C HIS A 537 -0.61 -25.37 -27.63
N GLU A 538 0.46 -25.54 -28.39
CA GLU A 538 1.75 -24.91 -28.09
C GLU A 538 1.68 -23.39 -28.27
N ILE A 539 2.01 -22.64 -27.22
CA ILE A 539 2.19 -21.18 -27.27
C ILE A 539 3.59 -20.89 -27.82
N GLN A 540 3.67 -20.28 -29.00
CA GLN A 540 4.97 -19.95 -29.61
C GLN A 540 5.58 -18.69 -28.99
N ASP A 541 4.76 -17.65 -28.82
CA ASP A 541 5.17 -16.37 -28.25
C ASP A 541 4.30 -16.07 -27.03
N VAL A 542 4.89 -16.18 -25.84
CA VAL A 542 4.25 -15.79 -24.59
C VAL A 542 4.21 -14.26 -24.51
N ILE A 543 3.00 -13.71 -24.45
CA ILE A 543 2.73 -12.26 -24.36
C ILE A 543 2.78 -11.81 -22.91
N GLU A 544 2.17 -12.60 -22.01
CA GLU A 544 2.05 -12.26 -20.60
C GLU A 544 2.23 -13.51 -19.73
N THR A 545 3.09 -13.41 -18.71
CA THR A 545 3.22 -14.42 -17.66
C THR A 545 2.81 -13.78 -16.33
N THR A 546 1.90 -14.44 -15.62
CA THR A 546 1.56 -14.08 -14.24
C THR A 546 1.92 -15.20 -13.29
N LEU A 547 2.35 -14.84 -12.07
CA LEU A 547 2.74 -15.78 -11.03
C LEU A 547 2.19 -15.29 -9.69
N GLU A 548 1.33 -16.10 -9.08
CA GLU A 548 0.65 -15.74 -7.84
C GLU A 548 0.57 -16.88 -6.84
N LEU A 549 0.60 -16.52 -5.56
CA LEU A 549 0.23 -17.38 -4.44
C LEU A 549 -1.29 -17.33 -4.32
N SER A 550 -1.99 -18.26 -4.98
CA SER A 550 -3.45 -18.29 -5.04
C SER A 550 -4.09 -18.49 -3.66
N TYR A 551 -3.50 -19.33 -2.81
CA TYR A 551 -4.00 -19.62 -1.46
C TYR A 551 -2.86 -19.92 -0.47
N VAL A 552 -2.77 -19.18 0.65
CA VAL A 552 -1.67 -19.29 1.63
C VAL A 552 -2.21 -19.56 3.04
N VAL A 553 -1.67 -20.58 3.72
CA VAL A 553 -2.08 -21.01 5.06
C VAL A 553 -0.91 -21.07 6.04
N ASN A 554 -1.22 -20.82 7.32
CA ASN A 554 -0.26 -20.96 8.41
C ASN A 554 -0.22 -22.38 8.99
N ALA A 555 0.67 -22.61 9.97
CA ALA A 555 0.79 -23.91 10.66
C ALA A 555 -0.48 -24.39 11.39
N ARG A 556 -1.42 -23.49 11.69
CA ARG A 556 -2.73 -23.81 12.28
C ARG A 556 -3.80 -24.11 11.24
N GLY A 557 -3.53 -23.86 9.95
CA GLY A 557 -4.50 -23.96 8.86
C GLY A 557 -5.33 -22.69 8.66
N ASP A 558 -5.00 -21.56 9.32
CA ASP A 558 -5.69 -20.31 9.05
C ASP A 558 -5.17 -19.69 7.75
N VAL A 559 -6.07 -19.13 6.96
CA VAL A 559 -5.74 -18.41 5.72
C VAL A 559 -5.01 -17.10 6.05
N VAL A 560 -3.80 -16.95 5.51
CA VAL A 560 -2.93 -15.79 5.73
C VAL A 560 -2.58 -15.05 4.44
N GLY A 561 -3.23 -15.38 3.31
CA GLY A 561 -3.07 -14.70 2.04
C GLY A 561 -3.82 -15.42 0.91
N GLU A 562 -4.30 -14.67 -0.08
CA GLU A 562 -4.90 -15.21 -1.31
C GLU A 562 -4.47 -14.35 -2.51
N ARG A 563 -4.31 -14.93 -3.70
CA ARG A 563 -3.96 -14.22 -4.95
C ARG A 563 -2.88 -13.13 -4.76
N LEU A 564 -1.77 -13.51 -4.13
CA LEU A 564 -0.66 -12.58 -3.86
C LEU A 564 0.41 -12.75 -4.94
N PRO A 565 0.69 -11.73 -5.77
CA PRO A 565 1.76 -11.82 -6.76
C PRO A 565 3.13 -11.93 -6.08
N PHE A 566 4.03 -12.68 -6.71
CA PHE A 566 5.42 -12.81 -6.27
C PHE A 566 6.36 -13.02 -7.46
N LEU A 567 7.66 -12.91 -7.21
CA LEU A 567 8.70 -12.97 -8.24
C LEU A 567 9.17 -14.40 -8.47
N ASP A 568 9.41 -14.76 -9.74
CA ASP A 568 9.92 -16.09 -10.13
C ASP A 568 11.27 -16.39 -9.47
N GLU A 569 12.10 -15.36 -9.26
CA GLU A 569 13.39 -15.44 -8.58
C GLU A 569 13.30 -15.89 -7.11
N MET A 570 12.11 -15.83 -6.49
CA MET A 570 11.85 -16.35 -5.15
C MET A 570 11.65 -17.87 -5.14
N ILE A 571 11.37 -18.51 -6.27
CA ILE A 571 11.21 -19.96 -6.34
C ILE A 571 12.59 -20.58 -6.14
N VAL A 572 12.69 -21.54 -5.21
CA VAL A 572 13.97 -22.15 -4.86
C VAL A 572 14.47 -23.04 -5.98
N GLN A 573 13.60 -23.90 -6.52
CA GLN A 573 13.91 -24.82 -7.60
C GLN A 573 13.81 -24.15 -8.97
N ASP A 574 14.73 -24.48 -9.85
CA ASP A 574 14.62 -24.10 -11.26
C ASP A 574 13.58 -24.97 -11.98
N ASN A 575 12.95 -24.40 -13.01
CA ASN A 575 12.19 -25.13 -14.02
C ASN A 575 11.02 -25.96 -13.48
N ILE A 576 10.39 -25.55 -12.37
CA ILE A 576 9.25 -26.28 -11.79
C ILE A 576 8.02 -26.33 -12.72
N PHE A 577 7.94 -25.39 -13.67
CA PHE A 577 6.87 -25.27 -14.65
C PHE A 577 7.26 -25.76 -16.05
N GLU A 578 8.46 -26.33 -16.25
CA GLU A 578 8.83 -26.97 -17.54
C GLU A 578 8.15 -28.35 -17.68
N ARG A 579 6.84 -28.34 -17.90
CA ARG A 579 5.98 -29.51 -18.06
C ARG A 579 4.74 -29.15 -18.89
N ASP A 580 3.91 -30.14 -19.20
CA ASP A 580 2.59 -29.88 -19.81
C ASP A 580 1.71 -29.08 -18.82
N PRO A 581 0.88 -28.13 -19.32
CA PRO A 581 -0.02 -27.35 -18.47
C PRO A 581 -1.07 -28.24 -17.81
N ASP A 582 -1.61 -27.80 -16.68
CA ASP A 582 -2.69 -28.53 -16.01
C ASP A 582 -4.05 -28.25 -16.66
N GLU A 583 -4.24 -26.99 -17.09
CA GLU A 583 -5.45 -26.50 -17.73
C GLU A 583 -5.08 -25.54 -18.87
N GLU A 584 -5.92 -25.49 -19.90
CA GLU A 584 -5.79 -24.54 -21.02
C GLU A 584 -7.13 -23.88 -21.28
N ASP A 585 -7.11 -22.57 -21.47
CA ASP A 585 -8.21 -21.82 -22.07
C ASP A 585 -7.81 -21.39 -23.48
N TYR A 586 -8.58 -21.81 -24.47
CA TYR A 586 -8.28 -21.59 -25.89
C TYR A 586 -9.48 -20.95 -26.58
N GLU A 587 -9.32 -19.69 -26.97
CA GLU A 587 -10.30 -18.98 -27.78
C GLU A 587 -10.05 -19.34 -29.25
N GLY A 588 -10.76 -20.36 -29.74
CA GLY A 588 -10.57 -20.89 -31.10
C GLY A 588 -10.63 -19.85 -32.23
N TYR A 589 -10.23 -20.26 -33.44
CA TYR A 589 -10.00 -19.42 -34.61
C TYR A 589 -10.95 -18.22 -34.78
N THR A 590 -10.45 -17.01 -34.54
CA THR A 590 -11.18 -15.73 -34.70
C THR A 590 -11.09 -15.14 -36.12
N GLY A 591 -10.36 -15.77 -37.05
CA GLY A 591 -10.23 -15.33 -38.44
C GLY A 591 -8.77 -15.30 -38.90
N ASN A 592 -8.32 -14.17 -39.46
CA ASN A 592 -6.94 -13.97 -39.92
C ASN A 592 -5.98 -13.53 -38.79
N GLU A 593 -6.48 -13.42 -37.57
CA GLU A 593 -5.70 -13.12 -36.36
C GLU A 593 -5.48 -14.45 -35.62
N GLY A 594 -4.28 -14.67 -35.08
CA GLY A 594 -3.96 -15.87 -34.32
C GLY A 594 -4.92 -16.09 -33.16
N ALA A 595 -5.13 -17.35 -32.78
CA ALA A 595 -6.00 -17.70 -31.66
C ALA A 595 -5.18 -17.64 -30.34
N PRO A 596 -5.57 -16.81 -29.36
CA PRO A 596 -4.87 -16.77 -28.08
C PRO A 596 -5.18 -18.03 -27.26
N ALA A 597 -4.14 -18.57 -26.63
CA ALA A 597 -4.26 -19.61 -25.61
C ALA A 597 -3.67 -19.11 -24.29
N THR A 598 -4.27 -19.55 -23.19
CA THR A 598 -3.73 -19.35 -21.84
C THR A 598 -3.47 -20.72 -21.22
N HIS A 599 -2.22 -20.97 -20.85
CA HIS A 599 -1.78 -22.17 -20.14
C HIS A 599 -1.70 -21.90 -18.64
N PHE A 600 -2.38 -22.73 -17.85
CA PHE A 600 -2.38 -22.64 -16.40
C PHE A 600 -1.57 -23.77 -15.80
N TYR A 601 -0.65 -23.42 -14.90
CA TYR A 601 0.18 -24.35 -14.14
C TYR A 601 -0.07 -24.16 -12.65
N LYS A 602 -0.43 -25.25 -11.98
CA LYS A 602 -0.70 -25.32 -10.55
C LYS A 602 0.44 -26.05 -9.84
N GLN A 603 0.85 -25.52 -8.70
CA GLN A 603 1.86 -26.14 -7.86
C GLN A 603 1.62 -25.81 -6.39
N THR A 604 2.06 -26.65 -5.47
CA THR A 604 2.07 -26.31 -4.04
C THR A 604 3.51 -26.05 -3.59
N GLY A 605 3.71 -25.07 -2.71
CA GLY A 605 5.01 -24.68 -2.18
C GLY A 605 4.99 -24.35 -0.69
N ALA A 606 6.16 -24.40 -0.07
CA ALA A 606 6.42 -23.88 1.26
C ALA A 606 7.05 -22.48 1.15
N LEU A 607 6.33 -21.48 1.67
CA LEU A 607 6.72 -20.07 1.66
C LEU A 607 7.47 -19.74 2.96
N ILE A 608 8.75 -19.37 2.83
CA ILE A 608 9.65 -19.03 3.93
C ILE A 608 9.88 -17.52 3.90
N ILE A 609 9.59 -16.85 5.01
CA ILE A 609 9.72 -15.40 5.14
C ILE A 609 10.53 -15.07 6.40
N PRO A 610 11.70 -14.42 6.29
CA PRO A 610 12.38 -13.86 7.44
C PRO A 610 11.49 -12.87 8.19
N LYS A 611 11.53 -12.87 9.53
CA LYS A 611 10.68 -11.99 10.34
C LYS A 611 10.85 -10.49 10.03
N GLY A 612 12.04 -10.10 9.57
CA GLY A 612 12.30 -8.74 9.05
C GLY A 612 11.36 -8.32 7.92
N PHE A 613 10.99 -9.27 7.05
CA PHE A 613 10.17 -9.06 5.84
C PHE A 613 8.69 -9.41 5.99
N VAL A 614 8.26 -9.99 7.11
CA VAL A 614 6.83 -10.29 7.38
C VAL A 614 5.94 -9.04 7.26
N PHE A 615 6.49 -7.87 7.60
CA PHE A 615 5.78 -6.61 7.42
C PHE A 615 5.54 -6.28 5.94
N GLN A 616 6.51 -6.53 5.05
CA GLN A 616 6.32 -6.33 3.61
C GLN A 616 5.24 -7.28 3.06
N TYR A 617 5.26 -8.55 3.46
CA TYR A 617 4.19 -9.50 3.14
C TYR A 617 2.81 -9.01 3.59
N THR A 618 2.74 -8.40 4.78
CA THR A 618 1.49 -7.81 5.31
C THR A 618 1.02 -6.63 4.45
N LEU A 619 1.93 -5.82 3.91
CA LEU A 619 1.58 -4.74 2.99
C LEU A 619 1.06 -5.27 1.65
N GLU A 620 1.62 -6.35 1.11
CA GLU A 620 1.12 -6.96 -0.12
C GLU A 620 -0.29 -7.53 0.04
N ARG A 621 -0.57 -8.15 1.19
CA ARG A 621 -1.94 -8.55 1.55
C ARG A 621 -2.90 -7.36 1.55
N LEU A 622 -2.48 -6.24 2.12
CA LEU A 622 -3.29 -5.02 2.10
C LEU A 622 -3.53 -4.52 0.67
N LYS A 623 -2.52 -4.56 -0.21
CA LYS A 623 -2.67 -4.21 -1.64
C LYS A 623 -3.66 -5.11 -2.36
N ALA A 624 -3.68 -6.39 -2.05
CA ALA A 624 -4.67 -7.35 -2.52
C ALA A 624 -6.08 -7.18 -1.88
N GLY A 625 -6.26 -6.17 -1.02
CA GLY A 625 -7.53 -5.88 -0.35
C GLY A 625 -7.82 -6.78 0.86
N GLN A 626 -6.81 -7.44 1.41
CA GLN A 626 -6.93 -8.38 2.53
C GLN A 626 -6.42 -7.79 3.85
N GLY A 627 -7.03 -8.21 4.95
CA GLY A 627 -6.68 -7.76 6.30
C GLY A 627 -7.38 -6.47 6.73
N ASP A 628 -7.16 -6.07 7.98
CA ASP A 628 -7.75 -4.86 8.56
C ASP A 628 -6.78 -3.68 8.44
N ALA A 629 -7.02 -2.83 7.44
CA ALA A 629 -6.26 -1.61 7.19
C ALA A 629 -6.20 -0.66 8.40
N ALA A 630 -7.29 -0.56 9.16
CA ALA A 630 -7.35 0.33 10.32
C ALA A 630 -6.52 -0.22 11.47
N GLN A 631 -6.58 -1.53 11.72
CA GLN A 631 -5.76 -2.18 12.73
C GLN A 631 -4.27 -2.07 12.41
N ILE A 632 -3.87 -2.33 11.16
CA ILE A 632 -2.44 -2.26 10.77
C ILE A 632 -1.90 -0.83 10.85
N LEU A 633 -2.70 0.17 10.46
CA LEU A 633 -2.35 1.58 10.66
C LEU A 633 -2.20 1.91 12.15
N GLN A 634 -3.11 1.43 12.99
CA GLN A 634 -3.06 1.64 14.43
C GLN A 634 -1.84 0.96 15.07
N ASP A 635 -1.53 -0.29 14.70
CA ASP A 635 -0.40 -1.05 15.24
C ASP A 635 0.93 -0.38 14.87
N THR A 636 1.09 0.03 13.61
CA THR A 636 2.29 0.76 13.17
C THR A 636 2.40 2.14 13.80
N HIS A 637 1.27 2.82 14.04
CA HIS A 637 1.24 4.11 14.74
C HIS A 637 1.61 3.98 16.22
N CYS A 638 1.07 2.97 16.92
CA CYS A 638 1.42 2.65 18.30
C CYS A 638 2.92 2.30 18.42
N GLY A 639 3.46 1.47 17.54
CA GLY A 639 4.89 1.12 17.54
C GLY A 639 5.80 2.34 17.38
N PHE A 640 5.44 3.27 16.50
CA PHE A 640 6.16 4.55 16.38
C PHE A 640 6.04 5.41 17.65
N LYS A 641 4.87 5.46 18.29
CA LYS A 641 4.67 6.22 19.54
C LYS A 641 5.47 5.66 20.71
N GLU A 642 5.60 4.33 20.80
CA GLU A 642 6.41 3.68 21.82
C GLU A 642 7.91 3.94 21.61
N GLN A 643 8.38 3.99 20.36
CA GLN A 643 9.78 4.19 20.02
C GLN A 643 9.97 5.22 18.88
N PRO A 644 9.82 6.53 19.16
CA PRO A 644 9.85 7.57 18.12
C PRO A 644 11.21 7.73 17.42
N ASN A 645 12.29 7.32 18.07
CA ASN A 645 13.65 7.38 17.53
C ASN A 645 14.04 6.12 16.75
N ASP A 646 13.19 5.09 16.70
CA ASP A 646 13.45 3.91 15.88
C ASP A 646 13.11 4.19 14.41
N GLN A 647 14.15 4.23 13.59
CA GLN A 647 14.06 4.46 12.16
C GLN A 647 13.19 3.40 11.46
N ARG A 648 13.22 2.13 11.91
CA ARG A 648 12.41 1.06 11.30
C ARG A 648 10.93 1.25 11.60
N ALA A 649 10.58 1.59 12.84
CA ALA A 649 9.19 1.88 13.22
C ALA A 649 8.64 3.05 12.41
N ARG A 650 9.45 4.11 12.21
CA ARG A 650 9.11 5.25 11.35
C ARG A 650 8.88 4.81 9.89
N GLU A 651 9.80 4.04 9.30
CA GLU A 651 9.70 3.58 7.91
C GLU A 651 8.47 2.68 7.68
N ARG A 652 8.18 1.76 8.61
CA ARG A 652 6.99 0.91 8.55
C ARG A 652 5.71 1.73 8.51
N LEU A 653 5.59 2.72 9.40
CA LEU A 653 4.43 3.61 9.44
C LEU A 653 4.28 4.42 8.14
N LEU A 654 5.37 4.95 7.59
CA LEU A 654 5.36 5.67 6.32
C LEU A 654 4.91 4.77 5.15
N GLN A 655 5.41 3.53 5.08
CA GLN A 655 5.02 2.57 4.05
C GLN A 655 3.52 2.21 4.14
N THR A 656 3.01 1.93 5.34
CA THR A 656 1.57 1.69 5.56
C THR A 656 0.74 2.87 5.08
N CYS A 657 1.11 4.09 5.47
CA CYS A 657 0.37 5.28 5.08
C CYS A 657 0.32 5.47 3.56
N ARG A 658 1.44 5.25 2.85
CA ARG A 658 1.50 5.35 1.38
C ARG A 658 0.60 4.32 0.70
N VAL A 659 0.68 3.05 1.10
CA VAL A 659 -0.17 1.98 0.55
C VAL A 659 -1.65 2.26 0.77
N LEU A 660 -2.04 2.75 1.95
CA LEU A 660 -3.44 3.08 2.24
C LEU A 660 -3.95 4.27 1.42
N LEU A 661 -3.10 5.26 1.16
CA LEU A 661 -3.46 6.40 0.31
C LEU A 661 -3.65 5.99 -1.16
N ASP A 662 -2.89 5.01 -1.64
CA ASP A 662 -3.00 4.50 -3.02
C ASP A 662 -4.25 3.63 -3.20
N LEU A 663 -4.58 2.77 -2.22
CA LEU A 663 -5.73 1.84 -2.30
C LEU A 663 -7.07 2.50 -2.03
N ARG A 664 -7.16 3.35 -0.98
CA ARG A 664 -8.40 4.01 -0.54
C ARG A 664 -8.13 5.47 -0.15
N PRO A 665 -7.98 6.35 -1.16
CA PRO A 665 -7.56 7.75 -0.98
C PRO A 665 -8.33 8.51 0.12
N THR A 666 -9.64 8.29 0.28
CA THR A 666 -10.50 9.13 1.12
C THR A 666 -10.74 8.61 2.54
N SER A 667 -10.68 7.29 2.80
CA SER A 667 -11.18 6.72 4.06
C SER A 667 -10.25 6.93 5.25
N HIS A 668 -8.93 6.94 5.01
CA HIS A 668 -7.92 7.08 6.06
C HIS A 668 -7.18 8.42 6.02
N ALA A 669 -7.47 9.28 5.03
CA ALA A 669 -6.72 10.52 4.79
C ALA A 669 -6.64 11.42 6.03
N THR A 670 -7.74 11.62 6.75
CA THR A 670 -7.75 12.46 7.97
C THR A 670 -6.82 11.93 9.06
N ASN A 671 -6.82 10.61 9.28
CA ASN A 671 -5.95 9.96 10.26
C ASN A 671 -4.48 10.05 9.82
N ILE A 672 -4.21 9.79 8.55
CA ILE A 672 -2.86 9.86 7.98
C ILE A 672 -2.33 11.30 8.00
N MET A 673 -3.16 12.32 7.78
CA MET A 673 -2.77 13.73 7.93
C MET A 673 -2.33 14.04 9.37
N GLN A 674 -3.05 13.52 10.37
CA GLN A 674 -2.67 13.69 11.77
C GLN A 674 -1.35 12.95 12.08
N ILE A 675 -1.17 11.75 11.54
CA ILE A 675 0.08 10.99 11.67
C ILE A 675 1.25 11.72 10.98
N ALA A 676 1.04 12.29 9.79
CA ALA A 676 2.06 13.03 9.06
C ALA A 676 2.54 14.28 9.82
N LEU A 677 1.66 14.94 10.58
CA LEU A 677 2.03 16.02 11.50
C LEU A 677 2.88 15.52 12.67
N GLU A 678 2.59 14.33 13.21
CA GLU A 678 3.34 13.72 14.32
C GLU A 678 4.74 13.26 13.88
N ILE A 679 4.89 12.73 12.66
CA ILE A 679 6.17 12.28 12.09
C ILE A 679 6.97 13.45 11.49
N ASP A 680 6.35 14.62 11.32
CA ASP A 680 6.90 15.80 10.67
C ASP A 680 7.27 15.54 9.19
N ASP A 681 6.40 14.84 8.45
CA ASP A 681 6.58 14.52 7.02
C ASP A 681 5.66 15.37 6.12
N PRO A 682 6.17 16.45 5.51
CA PRO A 682 5.37 17.37 4.69
C PRO A 682 4.86 16.74 3.38
N ALA A 683 5.58 15.75 2.84
CA ALA A 683 5.21 15.10 1.59
C ALA A 683 4.00 14.18 1.80
N LEU A 684 4.02 13.38 2.88
CA LEU A 684 2.89 12.51 3.24
C LEU A 684 1.62 13.31 3.56
N TYR A 685 1.76 14.43 4.28
CA TYR A 685 0.64 15.32 4.55
C TYR A 685 0.04 15.88 3.25
N GLY A 686 0.90 16.32 2.33
CA GLY A 686 0.49 16.84 1.02
C GLY A 686 -0.27 15.81 0.18
N GLN A 687 0.20 14.56 0.12
CA GLN A 687 -0.46 13.48 -0.61
C GLN A 687 -1.84 13.15 0.00
N SER A 688 -1.91 13.06 1.34
CA SER A 688 -3.16 12.80 2.07
C SER A 688 -4.21 13.89 1.84
N MET A 689 -3.77 15.15 1.83
CA MET A 689 -4.62 16.31 1.58
C MET A 689 -5.25 16.28 0.18
N VAL A 690 -4.47 15.97 -0.86
CA VAL A 690 -4.97 15.86 -2.25
C VAL A 690 -6.07 14.81 -2.34
N ASN A 691 -5.86 13.68 -1.67
CA ASN A 691 -6.79 12.55 -1.68
C ASN A 691 -8.09 12.81 -0.89
N GLN A 692 -8.07 13.64 0.16
CA GLN A 692 -9.26 14.03 0.93
C GLN A 692 -10.18 15.01 0.17
N GLY A 693 -9.61 15.91 -0.64
CA GLY A 693 -10.33 16.86 -1.49
C GLY A 693 -10.99 18.07 -0.79
N ILE A 694 -11.61 17.88 0.39
CA ILE A 694 -12.22 18.96 1.20
C ILE A 694 -11.61 18.98 2.59
N LEU A 695 -10.98 20.10 2.96
CA LEU A 695 -10.38 20.33 4.27
C LEU A 695 -11.32 21.11 5.19
N ALA A 696 -11.33 20.74 6.48
CA ALA A 696 -11.95 21.54 7.53
C ALA A 696 -11.02 22.70 7.96
N ASP A 697 -11.60 23.75 8.57
CA ASP A 697 -10.88 24.97 8.96
C ASP A 697 -9.63 24.70 9.83
N TYR A 698 -9.69 23.72 10.73
CA TYR A 698 -8.53 23.37 11.57
C TYR A 698 -7.39 22.71 10.76
N GLN A 699 -7.71 21.94 9.72
CA GLN A 699 -6.72 21.29 8.83
C GLN A 699 -6.01 22.32 7.93
N ILE A 700 -6.69 23.44 7.63
CA ILE A 700 -6.11 24.58 6.91
C ILE A 700 -5.05 25.26 7.80
N THR A 701 -5.34 25.44 9.09
CA THR A 701 -4.36 25.97 10.05
C THR A 701 -3.15 25.04 10.19
N GLN A 702 -3.37 23.72 10.23
CA GLN A 702 -2.29 22.73 10.25
C GLN A 702 -1.42 22.77 8.98
N LEU A 703 -2.03 22.97 7.80
CA LEU A 703 -1.29 23.15 6.55
C LEU A 703 -0.40 24.40 6.58
N ALA A 704 -0.91 25.51 7.12
CA ALA A 704 -0.12 26.73 7.28
C ALA A 704 1.11 26.48 8.17
N ASP A 705 0.93 25.76 9.29
CA ASP A 705 2.02 25.39 10.20
C ASP A 705 3.10 24.51 9.53
N ILE A 706 2.72 23.53 8.69
CA ILE A 706 3.69 22.72 7.93
C ILE A 706 4.45 23.56 6.90
N VAL A 707 3.75 24.42 6.15
CA VAL A 707 4.36 25.31 5.15
C VAL A 707 5.33 26.28 5.81
N ILE A 708 5.05 26.69 7.05
CA ILE A 708 5.93 27.50 7.88
C ILE A 708 7.18 26.72 8.28
N ARG A 709 7.03 25.49 8.80
CA ARG A 709 8.15 24.68 9.30
C ARG A 709 9.10 24.17 8.20
N HIS A 710 8.56 23.81 7.03
CA HIS A 710 9.32 23.13 5.96
C HIS A 710 9.40 23.90 4.65
N GLY A 711 8.78 25.08 4.57
CA GLY A 711 8.68 25.90 3.36
C GLY A 711 7.71 25.34 2.32
N ILE A 712 7.15 26.20 1.46
CA ILE A 712 6.12 25.81 0.47
C ILE A 712 6.61 24.77 -0.55
N ARG A 713 7.94 24.66 -0.77
CA ARG A 713 8.53 23.69 -1.70
C ARG A 713 8.43 22.25 -1.21
N SER A 714 8.40 22.03 0.09
CA SER A 714 8.27 20.69 0.68
C SER A 714 6.90 20.04 0.40
N VAL A 715 5.87 20.87 0.16
CA VAL A 715 4.50 20.44 -0.14
C VAL A 715 4.14 20.68 -1.62
N GLN A 716 5.07 21.22 -2.44
CA GLN A 716 4.76 21.90 -3.71
C GLN A 716 4.08 21.02 -4.78
N LEU A 717 4.49 19.76 -4.94
CA LEU A 717 3.92 18.89 -5.98
C LEU A 717 2.45 18.57 -5.73
N SER A 718 2.06 18.38 -4.46
CA SER A 718 0.69 18.04 -4.06
C SER A 718 -0.17 19.29 -3.76
N ALA A 719 0.42 20.32 -3.14
CA ALA A 719 -0.29 21.54 -2.75
C ALA A 719 -0.63 22.46 -3.93
N VAL A 720 0.16 22.49 -5.02
CA VAL A 720 -0.15 23.35 -6.18
C VAL A 720 -1.45 22.94 -6.87
N ALA A 721 -1.78 21.64 -6.93
CA ALA A 721 -3.04 21.16 -7.47
C ALA A 721 -4.24 21.59 -6.60
N PHE A 722 -4.12 21.42 -5.28
CA PHE A 722 -5.14 21.84 -4.31
C PHE A 722 -5.32 23.37 -4.27
N LEU A 723 -4.21 24.13 -4.20
CA LEU A 723 -4.22 25.58 -4.22
C LEU A 723 -4.79 26.13 -5.53
N LYS A 724 -4.50 25.53 -6.70
CA LYS A 724 -5.13 25.93 -7.98
C LYS A 724 -6.64 25.73 -7.99
N ILE A 725 -7.16 24.73 -7.27
CA ILE A 725 -8.60 24.46 -7.16
C ILE A 725 -9.26 25.43 -6.16
N LYS A 726 -8.59 25.68 -5.02
CA LYS A 726 -9.11 26.50 -3.91
C LYS A 726 -8.75 27.98 -3.98
N THR A 727 -7.89 28.46 -4.87
CA THR A 727 -7.67 29.91 -5.12
C THR A 727 -8.90 30.63 -5.67
N LYS A 728 -9.90 29.88 -6.13
CA LYS A 728 -11.23 30.39 -6.50
C LYS A 728 -12.15 30.63 -5.29
N ASP A 729 -11.76 30.15 -4.11
CA ASP A 729 -12.52 30.24 -2.85
C ASP A 729 -12.00 31.43 -2.00
N PRO A 730 -12.74 32.54 -1.92
CA PRO A 730 -12.26 33.75 -1.25
C PRO A 730 -12.11 33.60 0.28
N GLU A 731 -12.83 32.67 0.93
CA GLU A 731 -12.69 32.41 2.38
C GLU A 731 -11.39 31.66 2.70
N PHE A 732 -11.05 30.66 1.87
CA PHE A 732 -9.79 29.92 1.98
C PHE A 732 -8.56 30.84 1.86
N VAL A 733 -8.56 31.72 0.85
CA VAL A 733 -7.45 32.66 0.61
C VAL A 733 -7.29 33.65 1.77
N LEU A 734 -8.39 34.11 2.36
CA LEU A 734 -8.39 35.02 3.51
C LEU A 734 -7.87 34.35 4.79
N SER A 735 -8.27 33.09 5.04
CA SER A 735 -7.79 32.33 6.19
C SER A 735 -6.31 32.01 6.08
N PHE A 736 -5.84 31.59 4.91
CA PHE A 736 -4.44 31.25 4.67
C PHE A 736 -3.52 32.47 4.84
N ILE A 737 -3.87 33.62 4.24
CA ILE A 737 -3.10 34.86 4.39
C ILE A 737 -3.15 35.39 5.82
N GLY A 738 -4.32 35.33 6.48
CA GLY A 738 -4.50 35.76 7.87
C GLY A 738 -3.62 34.98 8.83
N SER A 739 -3.63 33.64 8.75
CA SER A 739 -2.81 32.79 9.60
C SER A 739 -1.32 33.01 9.40
N VAL A 740 -0.83 33.14 8.15
CA VAL A 740 0.61 33.40 7.92
C VAL A 740 1.03 34.79 8.44
N TYR A 741 0.16 35.80 8.34
CA TYR A 741 0.42 37.15 8.87
C TYR A 741 0.41 37.19 10.41
N ASP A 742 -0.58 36.55 11.04
CA ASP A 742 -0.72 36.54 12.50
C ASP A 742 0.46 35.81 13.17
N TYR A 743 0.95 34.71 12.59
CA TYR A 743 2.12 33.99 13.09
C TYR A 743 3.46 34.70 12.85
N SER A 744 3.57 35.56 11.81
CA SER A 744 4.78 36.40 11.64
C SER A 744 4.90 37.45 12.74
N HIS A 745 3.78 37.86 13.36
CA HIS A 745 3.73 38.89 14.39
C HIS A 745 3.91 38.34 15.82
N THR A 746 3.77 37.02 16.01
CA THR A 746 4.03 36.36 17.31
C THR A 746 5.51 36.06 17.55
N GLY A 747 6.39 36.27 16.55
CA GLY A 747 7.83 36.04 16.64
C GLY A 747 8.25 34.57 16.49
N ALA A 748 7.31 33.69 16.12
CA ALA A 748 7.57 32.26 15.90
C ALA A 748 8.17 31.94 14.52
N LEU A 749 8.30 32.94 13.63
CA LEU A 749 8.90 32.83 12.30
C LEU A 749 10.11 33.75 12.13
N ASP A 750 11.10 33.29 11.36
CA ASP A 750 12.06 34.21 10.73
C ASP A 750 11.30 35.10 9.74
N LYS A 751 11.46 36.41 9.91
CA LYS A 751 10.80 37.43 9.08
C LYS A 751 11.08 37.25 7.59
N THR A 752 12.27 36.76 7.24
CA THR A 752 12.73 36.59 5.87
C THR A 752 12.04 35.42 5.17
N GLU A 753 11.82 34.33 5.88
CA GLU A 753 11.11 33.15 5.37
C GLU A 753 9.60 33.38 5.30
N ALA A 754 9.04 34.09 6.29
CA ALA A 754 7.67 34.57 6.27
C ALA A 754 7.40 35.43 5.02
N ASP A 755 8.27 36.40 4.77
CA ASP A 755 8.18 37.30 3.63
C ASP A 755 8.29 36.55 2.29
N ALA A 756 9.17 35.53 2.19
CA ALA A 756 9.32 34.72 1.00
C ALA A 756 8.09 33.82 0.71
N ALA A 757 7.52 33.18 1.73
CA ALA A 757 6.31 32.37 1.61
C ALA A 757 5.09 33.21 1.24
N LEU A 758 4.95 34.38 1.89
CA LEU A 758 3.92 35.37 1.59
C LEU A 758 4.05 35.89 0.15
N HIS A 759 5.27 36.17 -0.32
CA HIS A 759 5.51 36.65 -1.68
C HIS A 759 5.14 35.61 -2.75
N GLN A 760 5.47 34.33 -2.54
CA GLN A 760 5.08 33.24 -3.44
C GLN A 760 3.56 33.02 -3.48
N ALA A 761 2.89 33.01 -2.31
CA ALA A 761 1.44 32.89 -2.23
C ALA A 761 0.72 34.08 -2.88
N PHE A 762 1.24 35.30 -2.68
CA PHE A 762 0.71 36.53 -3.27
C PHE A 762 0.78 36.50 -4.81
N LEU A 763 1.87 36.02 -5.41
CA LEU A 763 1.99 35.86 -6.87
C LEU A 763 0.98 34.85 -7.44
N VAL A 764 0.67 33.77 -6.70
CA VAL A 764 -0.34 32.78 -7.09
C VAL A 764 -1.75 33.35 -7.01
N VAL A 765 -2.06 34.15 -5.97
CA VAL A 765 -3.34 34.85 -5.82
C VAL A 765 -3.55 35.87 -6.95
N ILE A 766 -2.53 36.68 -7.28
CA ILE A 766 -2.61 37.65 -8.39
C ILE A 766 -2.85 36.96 -9.73
N ARG A 767 -2.17 35.85 -10.04
CA ARG A 767 -2.37 35.09 -11.28
C ARG A 767 -3.76 34.46 -11.39
N SER A 768 -4.47 34.32 -10.27
CA SER A 768 -5.82 33.75 -10.19
C SER A 768 -6.93 34.79 -10.36
N LEU A 769 -6.61 36.09 -10.22
CA LEU A 769 -7.52 37.20 -10.51
C LEU A 769 -7.68 37.34 -12.03
N LYS A 770 -8.69 36.69 -12.62
CA LYS A 770 -9.09 36.91 -14.02
C LYS A 770 -10.45 37.59 -14.08
N VAL A 771 -10.56 38.52 -15.02
CA VAL A 771 -11.83 39.12 -15.43
C VAL A 771 -12.45 38.16 -16.46
N GLU A 772 -13.55 37.49 -16.11
CA GLU A 772 -14.35 36.77 -17.10
C GLU A 772 -15.09 37.79 -17.98
N ASP A 773 -15.00 37.59 -19.29
CA ASP A 773 -15.71 38.36 -20.30
C ASP A 773 -16.99 37.61 -20.65
N ASP A 774 -18.05 37.84 -19.88
CA ASP A 774 -19.37 37.26 -20.14
C ASP A 774 -20.05 38.01 -21.30
N THR A 775 -19.52 37.83 -22.51
CA THR A 775 -20.17 38.17 -23.77
C THR A 775 -20.75 36.94 -24.44
N ALA A 776 -21.56 36.16 -23.72
CA ALA A 776 -22.38 35.15 -24.36
C ALA A 776 -23.59 34.78 -23.51
N PHE A 777 -24.66 35.60 -23.50
CA PHE A 777 -26.05 35.10 -23.41
C PHE A 777 -27.02 36.23 -23.75
N SER A 778 -27.21 36.46 -25.05
CA SER A 778 -28.43 37.09 -25.55
C SER A 778 -29.26 36.02 -26.24
N HIS A 779 -30.24 35.45 -25.54
CA HIS A 779 -31.39 34.81 -26.17
C HIS A 779 -32.66 34.93 -25.30
N PRO A 780 -33.84 34.88 -25.94
CA PRO A 780 -35.00 35.69 -25.60
C PRO A 780 -36.00 34.97 -24.69
N MET A 781 -36.81 35.78 -24.02
CA MET A 781 -38.04 35.42 -23.30
C MET A 781 -38.90 34.34 -23.99
N GLY A 782 -39.21 33.25 -23.29
CA GLY A 782 -40.30 32.34 -23.66
C GLY A 782 -40.47 31.07 -22.78
N SER A 783 -41.59 31.00 -22.04
CA SER A 783 -42.18 29.83 -21.30
C SER A 783 -41.43 29.37 -20.04
N MET A 784 -41.99 29.35 -18.81
CA MET A 784 -43.19 28.75 -18.21
C MET A 784 -42.96 27.30 -17.72
N TYR A 785 -42.74 27.17 -16.40
CA TYR A 785 -42.74 25.99 -15.48
C TYR A 785 -41.43 25.23 -15.17
N PRO A 786 -41.33 24.59 -13.97
CA PRO A 786 -40.24 24.84 -13.04
C PRO A 786 -39.29 23.65 -12.91
N PHE A 787 -37.99 23.92 -12.98
CA PHE A 787 -36.96 23.01 -12.48
C PHE A 787 -36.01 23.78 -11.56
N THR A 788 -35.85 23.25 -10.36
CA THR A 788 -34.82 23.57 -9.38
C THR A 788 -33.45 23.47 -10.02
N TYR A 789 -32.83 24.62 -10.27
CA TYR A 789 -31.40 24.73 -10.57
C TYR A 789 -30.68 25.32 -9.36
N GLY A 790 -29.51 24.74 -9.08
CA GLY A 790 -28.60 25.07 -7.99
C GLY A 790 -28.04 26.50 -8.03
N PRO A 791 -27.05 26.82 -7.18
CA PRO A 791 -26.54 28.17 -7.02
C PRO A 791 -25.88 28.61 -8.32
N HIS A 792 -26.60 29.36 -9.16
CA HIS A 792 -26.02 30.04 -10.31
C HIS A 792 -24.94 30.98 -9.80
N MET A 793 -23.71 30.64 -10.16
CA MET A 793 -22.50 31.38 -9.85
C MET A 793 -22.70 32.85 -10.22
N ARG A 794 -22.71 33.71 -9.20
CA ARG A 794 -22.31 35.10 -9.38
C ARG A 794 -20.79 35.09 -9.45
N ALA A 795 -20.23 35.79 -10.44
CA ALA A 795 -18.80 36.11 -10.46
C ALA A 795 -18.37 36.61 -9.05
N PRO A 796 -17.25 36.11 -8.49
CA PRO A 796 -16.86 36.41 -7.12
C PRO A 796 -16.51 37.89 -6.99
N SER A 797 -17.37 38.68 -6.36
CA SER A 797 -16.99 40.05 -5.98
C SER A 797 -16.10 39.97 -4.74
N LEU A 798 -14.80 40.16 -4.89
CA LEU A 798 -13.89 40.37 -3.76
C LEU A 798 -14.50 41.45 -2.84
N PRO A 799 -14.65 41.21 -1.52
CA PRO A 799 -15.10 42.24 -0.60
C PRO A 799 -14.10 43.42 -0.55
N PRO A 800 -14.54 44.67 -0.32
CA PRO A 800 -13.66 45.84 -0.20
C PRO A 800 -12.52 45.64 0.81
N ASP A 801 -12.81 45.02 1.95
CA ASP A 801 -11.84 44.77 3.01
C ASP A 801 -10.73 43.80 2.57
N THR A 802 -11.02 42.87 1.67
CA THR A 802 -10.04 41.92 1.13
C THR A 802 -9.01 42.62 0.27
N VAL A 803 -9.45 43.54 -0.60
CA VAL A 803 -8.54 44.38 -1.41
C VAL A 803 -7.64 45.22 -0.51
N LEU A 804 -8.20 45.79 0.57
CA LEU A 804 -7.43 46.59 1.53
C LEU A 804 -6.41 45.77 2.32
N LYS A 805 -6.73 44.53 2.70
CA LYS A 805 -5.78 43.60 3.34
C LYS A 805 -4.62 43.25 2.41
N LEU A 806 -4.90 43.01 1.11
CA LEU A 806 -3.87 42.74 0.11
C LEU A 806 -2.92 43.92 -0.10
N VAL A 807 -3.44 45.14 -0.17
CA VAL A 807 -2.61 46.36 -0.29
C VAL A 807 -1.75 46.57 0.97
N ARG A 808 -2.31 46.38 2.18
CA ARG A 808 -1.56 46.45 3.45
C ARG A 808 -0.42 45.43 3.52
N LEU A 809 -0.69 44.21 3.07
CA LEU A 809 0.31 43.14 3.01
C LEU A 809 1.42 43.47 2.01
N ALA A 810 1.06 43.98 0.84
CA ALA A 810 2.02 44.36 -0.19
C ALA A 810 2.92 45.53 0.26
N ASP A 811 2.36 46.51 0.99
CA ASP A 811 3.14 47.61 1.58
C ASP A 811 4.13 47.11 2.64
N THR A 812 3.74 46.10 3.43
CA THR A 812 4.59 45.50 4.47
C THR A 812 5.72 44.67 3.85
N THR A 813 5.45 43.95 2.76
CA THR A 813 6.41 43.07 2.07
C THR A 813 7.16 43.73 0.90
N LYS A 814 6.90 45.01 0.61
CA LYS A 814 7.41 45.75 -0.56
C LYS A 814 7.10 45.07 -1.91
N THR A 815 5.94 44.42 -2.01
CA THR A 815 5.53 43.73 -3.24
C THR A 815 4.75 44.66 -4.19
N ASP A 816 4.91 44.48 -5.50
CA ASP A 816 4.23 45.28 -6.52
C ASP A 816 2.70 45.03 -6.54
N THR A 817 1.92 46.10 -6.44
CA THR A 817 0.45 46.11 -6.44
C THR A 817 -0.17 46.49 -7.79
N THR A 818 0.64 46.71 -8.82
CA THR A 818 0.19 47.22 -10.14
C THR A 818 -0.94 46.37 -10.73
N ALA A 819 -0.84 45.04 -10.69
CA ALA A 819 -1.88 44.15 -11.23
C ALA A 819 -3.24 44.27 -10.49
N VAL A 820 -3.22 44.50 -9.18
CA VAL A 820 -4.43 44.74 -8.38
C VAL A 820 -5.07 46.08 -8.77
N MET A 821 -4.24 47.11 -9.00
CA MET A 821 -4.72 48.42 -9.42
C MET A 821 -5.28 48.41 -10.84
N ASP A 822 -4.65 47.69 -11.78
CA ASP A 822 -5.18 47.53 -13.14
C ASP A 822 -6.51 46.80 -13.17
N PHE A 823 -6.68 45.76 -12.34
CA PHE A 823 -7.97 45.08 -12.15
C PHE A 823 -9.06 46.04 -11.66
N LEU A 824 -8.76 46.88 -10.66
CA LEU A 824 -9.73 47.84 -10.14
C LEU A 824 -10.11 48.90 -11.20
N VAL A 825 -9.15 49.33 -12.03
CA VAL A 825 -9.40 50.25 -13.15
C VAL A 825 -10.31 49.62 -14.20
N ASP A 826 -10.08 48.36 -14.57
CA ASP A 826 -10.95 47.62 -15.50
C ASP A 826 -12.37 47.47 -14.94
N HIS A 827 -12.49 47.18 -13.64
CA HIS A 827 -13.80 47.10 -12.98
C HIS A 827 -14.56 48.43 -12.97
N VAL A 828 -13.87 49.58 -12.88
CA VAL A 828 -14.49 50.91 -13.04
C VAL A 828 -15.04 51.07 -14.46
N ALA A 829 -14.29 50.66 -15.49
CA ALA A 829 -14.74 50.74 -16.88
C ALA A 829 -15.98 49.87 -17.12
N LYS A 830 -15.96 48.60 -16.67
CA LYS A 830 -17.10 47.68 -16.77
C LYS A 830 -18.34 48.16 -16.01
N ALA A 831 -18.16 48.76 -14.82
CA ALA A 831 -19.27 49.33 -14.06
C ALA A 831 -19.95 50.50 -14.81
N CYS A 832 -19.19 51.27 -15.59
CA CYS A 832 -19.72 52.35 -16.43
C CYS A 832 -20.50 51.81 -17.63
N GLU A 833 -19.95 50.85 -18.36
CA GLU A 833 -20.59 50.24 -19.53
C GLU A 833 -21.93 49.58 -19.17
N ASN A 834 -21.95 48.83 -18.07
CA ASN A 834 -23.13 48.05 -17.65
C ASN A 834 -24.11 48.85 -16.77
N ARG A 835 -23.90 50.16 -16.58
CA ARG A 835 -24.73 51.06 -15.73
C ARG A 835 -24.99 50.49 -14.33
N MET A 836 -23.97 49.89 -13.72
CA MET A 836 -24.06 49.25 -12.41
C MET A 836 -23.90 50.27 -11.27
N ASP A 837 -24.88 51.16 -11.10
CA ASP A 837 -24.83 52.28 -10.13
C ASP A 837 -24.56 51.81 -8.67
N ASN A 838 -24.94 50.57 -8.32
CA ASN A 838 -24.66 49.98 -7.00
C ASN A 838 -23.19 49.58 -6.79
N SER A 839 -22.41 49.36 -7.86
CA SER A 839 -20.99 48.95 -7.77
C SER A 839 -20.12 50.06 -7.20
N PHE A 840 -20.40 51.32 -7.61
CA PHE A 840 -19.73 52.51 -7.07
C PHE A 840 -19.91 52.61 -5.55
N GLN A 841 -21.16 52.52 -5.07
CA GLN A 841 -21.48 52.72 -3.66
C GLN A 841 -21.07 51.55 -2.74
N ARG A 842 -21.23 50.30 -3.20
CA ARG A 842 -21.00 49.12 -2.36
C ARG A 842 -19.56 48.60 -2.39
N PHE A 843 -18.79 48.95 -3.42
CA PHE A 843 -17.46 48.37 -3.62
C PHE A 843 -16.37 49.41 -3.89
N LEU A 844 -16.46 50.15 -4.99
CA LEU A 844 -15.37 51.03 -5.45
C LEU A 844 -15.08 52.21 -4.51
N ILE A 845 -16.12 52.89 -4.01
CA ILE A 845 -15.97 54.00 -3.06
C ILE A 845 -15.42 53.53 -1.69
N PRO A 846 -15.93 52.44 -1.08
CA PRO A 846 -15.32 51.87 0.11
C PRO A 846 -13.84 51.51 -0.05
N VAL A 847 -13.44 50.91 -1.18
CA VAL A 847 -12.03 50.60 -1.48
C VAL A 847 -11.20 51.89 -1.55
N ALA A 848 -11.66 52.92 -2.27
CA ALA A 848 -10.95 54.20 -2.36
C ALA A 848 -10.80 54.89 -0.99
N LEU A 849 -11.87 54.95 -0.19
CA LEU A 849 -11.83 55.51 1.16
C LEU A 849 -10.88 54.73 2.09
N GLY A 850 -10.90 53.40 2.02
CA GLY A 850 -10.03 52.54 2.81
C GLY A 850 -8.56 52.67 2.41
N LEU A 851 -8.29 52.80 1.12
CA LEU A 851 -6.95 53.03 0.57
C LEU A 851 -6.42 54.38 1.04
N SER A 852 -7.19 55.46 0.88
CA SER A 852 -6.81 56.78 1.37
C SER A 852 -6.56 56.79 2.87
N ASN A 853 -7.40 56.10 3.65
CA ASN A 853 -7.21 55.97 5.09
C ASN A 853 -5.94 55.19 5.43
N HIS A 854 -5.64 54.10 4.72
CA HIS A 854 -4.43 53.32 4.95
C HIS A 854 -3.18 54.14 4.67
N VAL A 855 -3.10 54.80 3.52
CA VAL A 855 -1.99 55.68 3.11
C VAL A 855 -1.79 56.81 4.13
N ALA A 856 -2.87 57.44 4.59
CA ALA A 856 -2.80 58.46 5.63
C ALA A 856 -2.25 57.92 6.96
N THR A 857 -2.67 56.72 7.39
CA THR A 857 -2.15 56.09 8.61
C THR A 857 -0.71 55.60 8.49
N SER A 858 -0.30 55.09 7.32
CA SER A 858 1.06 54.58 7.08
C SER A 858 2.07 55.68 6.71
N LYS A 859 1.62 56.93 6.55
CA LYS A 859 2.44 58.11 6.18
C LYS A 859 3.27 57.93 4.91
N ARG A 860 2.85 57.04 3.99
CA ARG A 860 3.49 56.86 2.68
C ARG A 860 2.83 57.74 1.61
N LEU A 861 3.50 57.92 0.47
CA LEU A 861 2.88 58.54 -0.70
C LEU A 861 2.04 57.51 -1.48
N PHE A 862 1.03 57.97 -2.20
CA PHE A 862 0.27 57.13 -3.14
C PHE A 862 1.19 56.68 -4.30
N THR A 863 1.05 55.42 -4.72
CA THR A 863 1.73 54.91 -5.91
C THR A 863 1.08 55.45 -7.19
N ALA A 864 1.78 55.36 -8.33
CA ALA A 864 1.24 55.80 -9.61
C ALA A 864 -0.04 55.03 -10.02
N GLY A 865 -0.10 53.73 -9.71
CA GLY A 865 -1.29 52.90 -9.95
C GLY A 865 -2.49 53.30 -9.09
N GLU A 866 -2.26 53.60 -7.81
CA GLU A 866 -3.30 54.08 -6.88
C GLU A 866 -3.86 55.45 -7.30
N GLN A 867 -2.98 56.38 -7.70
CA GLN A 867 -3.38 57.69 -8.22
C GLN A 867 -4.22 57.55 -9.49
N ARG A 868 -3.82 56.65 -10.40
CA ARG A 868 -4.56 56.36 -11.64
C ARG A 868 -5.94 55.77 -11.35
N PHE A 869 -6.04 54.80 -10.44
CA PHE A 869 -7.32 54.23 -10.04
C PHE A 869 -8.27 55.28 -9.45
N ILE A 870 -7.81 56.07 -8.48
CA ILE A 870 -8.66 57.10 -7.83
C ILE A 870 -9.10 58.17 -8.84
N SER A 871 -8.22 58.62 -9.72
CA SER A 871 -8.54 59.59 -10.78
C SER A 871 -9.63 59.06 -11.72
N ILE A 872 -9.47 57.84 -12.26
CA ILE A 872 -10.44 57.24 -13.18
C ILE A 872 -11.78 56.98 -12.49
N LEU A 873 -11.75 56.49 -11.24
CA LEU A 873 -12.95 56.26 -10.44
C LEU A 873 -13.75 57.55 -10.23
N LEU A 874 -13.09 58.62 -9.76
CA LEU A 874 -13.79 59.86 -9.42
C LEU A 874 -14.31 60.61 -10.65
N GLY A 875 -13.55 60.64 -11.75
CA GLY A 875 -14.03 61.18 -13.02
C GLY A 875 -15.26 60.41 -13.51
N SER A 876 -15.17 59.08 -13.56
CA SER A 876 -16.27 58.21 -13.99
C SER A 876 -17.50 58.34 -13.09
N TYR A 877 -17.31 58.50 -11.78
CA TYR A 877 -18.39 58.67 -10.82
C TYR A 877 -19.14 60.00 -11.05
N VAL A 878 -18.44 61.09 -11.34
CA VAL A 878 -19.07 62.39 -11.61
C VAL A 878 -19.74 62.43 -13.00
N ASP A 879 -19.13 61.83 -14.01
CA ASP A 879 -19.66 61.87 -15.38
C ASP A 879 -20.79 60.85 -15.61
N ASN A 880 -20.59 59.61 -15.17
CA ASN A 880 -21.48 58.49 -15.53
C ASN A 880 -22.54 58.19 -14.46
N HIS A 881 -22.24 58.40 -13.17
CA HIS A 881 -23.18 58.15 -12.08
C HIS A 881 -24.03 59.39 -11.73
N VAL A 882 -23.41 60.56 -11.51
CA VAL A 882 -24.19 61.79 -11.22
C VAL A 882 -25.01 62.21 -12.44
N ARG A 883 -24.38 62.21 -13.63
CA ARG A 883 -24.94 62.61 -14.93
C ARG A 883 -25.37 64.09 -14.99
N ASN A 884 -25.66 64.57 -16.20
CA ASN A 884 -26.10 65.94 -16.44
C ASN A 884 -27.50 66.21 -15.84
N ALA A 885 -27.77 67.45 -15.47
CA ALA A 885 -29.09 67.89 -15.02
C ALA A 885 -30.14 67.75 -16.15
N PRO A 886 -31.34 67.21 -15.87
CA PRO A 886 -32.38 67.05 -16.90
C PRO A 886 -32.96 68.41 -17.36
N PRO A 887 -33.29 68.58 -18.66
CA PRO A 887 -33.80 69.85 -19.23
C PRO A 887 -35.27 70.15 -18.86
N PRO A 888 -35.70 71.44 -18.84
CA PRO A 888 -37.09 71.83 -18.55
C PRO A 888 -38.07 71.49 -19.70
N PRO A 889 -39.37 71.19 -19.42
CA PRO A 889 -40.27 70.62 -20.41
C PRO A 889 -40.85 71.62 -21.41
N VAL A 890 -40.97 71.17 -22.68
CA VAL A 890 -41.68 71.86 -23.77
C VAL A 890 -42.94 71.05 -24.13
N GLY A 891 -44.09 71.40 -23.53
CA GLY A 891 -45.42 70.86 -23.89
C GLY A 891 -45.87 69.54 -23.22
N TRP A 892 -47.17 69.22 -23.33
CA TRP A 892 -47.84 68.06 -22.69
C TRP A 892 -47.90 66.78 -23.55
N GLN A 893 -47.07 66.68 -24.59
CA GLN A 893 -47.07 65.52 -25.47
C GLN A 893 -46.26 64.38 -24.85
N ILE A 894 -46.94 63.33 -24.36
CA ILE A 894 -46.31 62.20 -23.66
C ILE A 894 -46.32 60.97 -24.57
N ARG A 895 -45.17 60.33 -24.78
CA ARG A 895 -45.10 59.03 -25.48
C ARG A 895 -45.65 57.94 -24.57
N THR A 896 -46.71 57.24 -24.96
CA THR A 896 -47.31 56.15 -24.16
C THR A 896 -47.39 54.83 -24.91
N THR A 897 -47.27 53.74 -24.16
CA THR A 897 -47.20 52.34 -24.60
C THR A 897 -48.53 51.60 -24.44
N ILE A 898 -49.66 52.22 -24.81
CA ILE A 898 -50.95 51.52 -24.79
C ILE A 898 -51.04 50.57 -26.01
N SER A 899 -50.78 49.29 -25.79
CA SER A 899 -50.80 48.25 -26.83
C SER A 899 -52.20 47.70 -27.15
N CYS A 900 -53.16 47.87 -26.23
CA CYS A 900 -54.53 47.41 -26.44
C CYS A 900 -55.25 48.20 -27.54
N LYS A 901 -55.91 47.52 -28.48
CA LYS A 901 -56.61 48.10 -29.64
C LYS A 901 -58.12 48.34 -29.43
N CYS A 902 -58.64 48.19 -28.21
CA CYS A 902 -60.07 48.41 -27.95
C CYS A 902 -60.49 49.87 -28.18
N PHE A 903 -61.78 50.10 -28.46
CA PHE A 903 -62.33 51.44 -28.73
C PHE A 903 -62.03 52.45 -27.60
N HIS A 904 -62.12 52.00 -26.34
CA HIS A 904 -61.87 52.86 -25.20
C HIS A 904 -60.39 53.26 -25.07
N CYS A 905 -59.46 52.32 -25.28
CA CYS A 905 -58.02 52.61 -25.32
C CYS A 905 -57.63 53.52 -26.48
N ASP A 906 -58.35 53.46 -27.60
CA ASP A 906 -58.13 54.36 -28.73
C ASP A 906 -58.52 55.81 -28.42
N SER A 907 -59.63 56.02 -27.68
CA SER A 907 -60.05 57.35 -27.20
C SER A 907 -59.07 57.95 -26.18
N VAL A 908 -58.44 57.09 -25.37
CA VAL A 908 -57.37 57.47 -24.42
C VAL A 908 -56.09 57.82 -25.17
N ARG A 909 -55.67 57.04 -26.19
CA ARG A 909 -54.51 57.37 -27.03
C ARG A 909 -54.67 58.74 -27.71
N ARG A 910 -55.86 59.08 -28.23
CA ARG A 910 -56.11 60.42 -28.79
C ARG A 910 -55.96 61.54 -27.75
N PHE A 911 -56.47 61.35 -26.53
CA PHE A 911 -56.30 62.32 -25.44
C PHE A 911 -54.84 62.51 -25.04
N ILE A 912 -54.07 61.42 -24.99
CA ILE A 912 -52.65 61.46 -24.65
C ILE A 912 -51.86 62.29 -25.69
N LEU A 913 -52.17 62.10 -26.97
CA LEU A 913 -51.50 62.79 -28.08
C LEU A 913 -51.93 64.25 -28.26
N ASP A 914 -53.05 64.67 -27.66
CA ASP A 914 -53.53 66.04 -27.68
C ASP A 914 -52.60 66.96 -26.85
N PRO A 915 -51.92 67.95 -27.46
CA PRO A 915 -50.96 68.80 -26.76
C PRO A 915 -51.59 69.82 -25.80
N HIS A 916 -52.91 70.04 -25.88
CA HIS A 916 -53.62 71.07 -25.11
C HIS A 916 -54.57 70.48 -24.06
N ALA A 917 -55.09 69.27 -24.27
CA ALA A 917 -55.95 68.61 -23.30
C ALA A 917 -55.14 68.05 -22.11
N THR A 918 -55.38 68.61 -20.91
CA THR A 918 -54.75 68.17 -19.65
C THR A 918 -55.60 67.19 -18.86
N THR A 919 -56.91 67.15 -19.10
CA THR A 919 -57.88 66.29 -18.40
C THR A 919 -58.95 65.78 -19.38
N LYS A 920 -59.38 64.52 -19.23
CA LYS A 920 -60.53 63.96 -19.97
C LYS A 920 -61.33 62.98 -19.13
N GLU A 921 -62.64 63.00 -19.34
CA GLU A 921 -63.62 62.17 -18.64
C GLU A 921 -64.18 61.07 -19.54
N PHE A 922 -64.26 59.85 -19.02
CA PHE A 922 -64.74 58.67 -19.73
C PHE A 922 -65.90 58.00 -18.98
N PRO A 923 -67.16 58.14 -19.43
CA PRO A 923 -68.30 57.44 -18.85
C PRO A 923 -68.27 55.96 -19.24
N LEU A 924 -68.03 55.07 -18.27
CA LEU A 924 -67.67 53.67 -18.55
C LEU A 924 -68.20 52.74 -17.46
N LYS A 925 -68.55 51.50 -17.83
CA LYS A 925 -68.88 50.45 -16.85
C LYS A 925 -67.63 50.06 -16.05
N GLU A 926 -67.80 49.43 -14.90
CA GLU A 926 -66.69 49.21 -13.96
C GLU A 926 -65.53 48.39 -14.57
N ALA A 927 -65.84 47.36 -15.35
CA ALA A 927 -64.83 46.55 -16.03
C ALA A 927 -63.96 47.38 -17.00
N ASP A 928 -64.59 48.26 -17.79
CA ASP A 928 -63.91 49.11 -18.76
C ASP A 928 -63.08 50.21 -18.08
N ARG A 929 -63.54 50.75 -16.95
CA ARG A 929 -62.75 51.69 -16.14
C ARG A 929 -61.49 51.02 -15.59
N LYS A 930 -61.61 49.84 -15.00
CA LYS A 930 -60.44 49.08 -14.50
C LYS A 930 -59.49 48.72 -15.64
N HIS A 931 -60.02 48.42 -16.83
CA HIS A 931 -59.21 48.16 -18.01
C HIS A 931 -58.37 49.38 -18.42
N ILE A 932 -58.99 50.54 -18.62
CA ILE A 932 -58.26 51.77 -18.96
C ILE A 932 -57.26 52.16 -17.86
N ASP A 933 -57.68 52.04 -16.60
CA ASP A 933 -56.84 52.41 -15.47
C ASP A 933 -55.52 51.62 -15.41
N ARG A 934 -55.56 50.33 -15.79
CA ARG A 934 -54.38 49.45 -15.91
C ARG A 934 -53.46 49.78 -17.08
N GLN A 935 -53.98 50.41 -18.14
CA GLN A 935 -53.19 50.75 -19.34
C GLN A 935 -52.45 52.08 -19.19
N LEU A 936 -52.80 52.89 -18.19
CA LEU A 936 -52.22 54.22 -17.97
C LEU A 936 -51.02 54.14 -17.03
N ASP A 937 -49.89 54.69 -17.51
CA ASP A 937 -48.69 54.82 -16.70
C ASP A 937 -48.90 55.87 -15.59
N LYS A 938 -48.97 55.39 -14.34
CA LYS A 938 -49.21 56.23 -13.17
C LYS A 938 -48.10 57.25 -12.88
N THR A 939 -46.95 57.13 -13.55
CA THR A 939 -45.86 58.11 -13.51
C THR A 939 -46.20 59.40 -14.26
N PHE A 940 -47.17 59.35 -15.17
CA PHE A 940 -47.55 60.48 -16.03
C PHE A 940 -49.03 60.83 -15.98
N PHE A 941 -49.88 59.94 -15.48
CA PHE A 941 -51.33 60.15 -15.46
C PHE A 941 -51.93 59.89 -14.07
N ALA A 942 -52.77 60.82 -13.61
CA ALA A 942 -53.61 60.64 -12.43
C ALA A 942 -55.02 60.23 -12.85
N THR A 943 -55.64 59.31 -12.12
CA THR A 943 -57.00 58.83 -12.42
C THR A 943 -57.90 58.93 -11.20
N SER A 944 -59.14 59.38 -11.39
CA SER A 944 -60.16 59.46 -10.34
C SER A 944 -61.52 58.99 -10.87
N THR A 945 -62.32 58.34 -10.03
CA THR A 945 -63.67 57.86 -10.43
C THR A 945 -64.73 58.70 -9.73
N ILE A 946 -65.56 59.38 -10.51
CA ILE A 946 -66.70 60.15 -10.03
C ILE A 946 -67.90 59.20 -9.90
N ARG A 947 -68.42 59.04 -8.68
CA ARG A 947 -69.53 58.11 -8.35
C ARG A 947 -70.81 58.93 -8.14
N GLY A 948 -71.92 58.52 -8.75
CA GLY A 948 -73.21 59.25 -8.69
C GLY A 948 -74.09 59.12 -9.94
N CYS A 949 -73.55 58.57 -11.02
CA CYS A 949 -74.23 58.36 -12.31
C CYS A 949 -73.96 56.93 -12.83
N SER A 950 -74.89 56.37 -13.60
CA SER A 950 -74.75 55.05 -14.23
C SER A 950 -74.74 55.20 -15.77
N PRO A 951 -73.64 54.85 -16.47
CA PRO A 951 -72.36 54.37 -15.94
C PRO A 951 -71.50 55.49 -15.30
N CYS A 952 -70.79 55.21 -14.20
CA CYS A 952 -69.93 56.23 -13.56
C CYS A 952 -68.71 56.64 -14.41
N ILE A 953 -68.11 57.79 -14.09
CA ILE A 953 -67.12 58.46 -14.94
C ILE A 953 -65.69 58.25 -14.40
N LEU A 954 -64.75 57.86 -15.27
CA LEU A 954 -63.31 57.86 -15.00
C LEU A 954 -62.68 59.15 -15.55
N ARG A 955 -62.17 60.02 -14.68
CA ARG A 955 -61.42 61.22 -15.03
C ARG A 955 -59.92 60.92 -15.06
N VAL A 956 -59.26 61.22 -16.16
CA VAL A 956 -57.81 61.02 -16.37
C VAL A 956 -57.13 62.37 -16.58
N GLU A 957 -56.06 62.65 -15.85
CA GLU A 957 -55.30 63.91 -15.86
C GLU A 957 -53.81 63.66 -16.20
N LYS A 958 -53.20 64.52 -17.02
CA LYS A 958 -51.75 64.49 -17.31
C LYS A 958 -50.94 65.16 -16.19
N THR A 959 -49.80 64.60 -15.80
CA THR A 959 -48.92 65.14 -14.74
C THR A 959 -47.46 65.25 -15.20
N GLN A 960 -46.69 66.15 -14.59
CA GLN A 960 -45.23 66.30 -14.82
C GLN A 960 -44.38 65.48 -13.83
N ALA A 961 -44.95 64.44 -13.19
CA ALA A 961 -44.35 63.79 -12.03
C ALA A 961 -43.01 63.11 -12.32
N LYS A 962 -42.81 62.50 -13.51
CA LYS A 962 -41.53 61.88 -13.88
C LYS A 962 -40.38 62.89 -14.00
N LEU A 963 -40.62 64.07 -14.57
CA LEU A 963 -39.59 65.13 -14.70
C LEU A 963 -39.14 65.65 -13.33
N ILE A 964 -40.09 65.86 -12.42
CA ILE A 964 -39.78 66.23 -11.04
C ILE A 964 -38.99 65.11 -10.36
N TRP A 965 -39.36 63.85 -10.59
CA TRP A 965 -38.63 62.69 -10.06
C TRP A 965 -37.21 62.55 -10.60
N ASP A 966 -37.00 62.74 -11.90
CA ASP A 966 -35.68 62.67 -12.54
C ASP A 966 -34.77 63.80 -12.05
N TYR A 967 -35.31 65.01 -11.89
CA TYR A 967 -34.58 66.17 -11.34
C TYR A 967 -34.25 65.99 -9.84
N VAL A 968 -35.20 65.51 -9.04
CA VAL A 968 -34.97 65.15 -7.62
C VAL A 968 -33.92 64.04 -7.47
N GLY A 969 -33.99 63.03 -8.35
CA GLY A 969 -32.99 61.95 -8.38
C GLY A 969 -31.59 62.43 -8.75
N TRP A 970 -31.46 63.40 -9.67
CA TRP A 970 -30.19 64.05 -9.97
C TRP A 970 -29.65 64.86 -8.78
N ILE A 971 -30.49 65.69 -8.13
CA ILE A 971 -30.09 66.48 -6.94
C ILE A 971 -29.50 65.57 -5.87
N LYS A 972 -30.13 64.41 -5.61
CA LYS A 972 -29.64 63.45 -4.63
C LYS A 972 -28.27 62.87 -5.00
N ARG A 973 -28.09 62.38 -6.23
CA ARG A 973 -26.79 61.83 -6.68
C ARG A 973 -25.69 62.89 -6.64
N ALA A 974 -25.99 64.14 -6.99
CA ALA A 974 -25.04 65.25 -6.92
C ALA A 974 -24.61 65.56 -5.46
N ARG A 975 -25.56 65.54 -4.51
CA ARG A 975 -25.28 65.70 -3.07
C ARG A 975 -24.45 64.55 -2.50
N ASP A 976 -24.83 63.31 -2.78
CA ASP A 976 -24.12 62.11 -2.31
C ASP A 976 -22.69 62.06 -2.87
N ALA A 977 -22.50 62.50 -4.11
CA ALA A 977 -21.19 62.63 -4.72
C ALA A 977 -20.35 63.74 -4.08
N ARG A 978 -20.93 64.91 -3.79
CA ARG A 978 -20.26 65.98 -3.05
C ARG A 978 -19.77 65.51 -1.68
N TYR A 979 -20.66 64.88 -0.91
CA TYR A 979 -20.34 64.33 0.41
C TYR A 979 -19.20 63.30 0.37
N THR A 980 -19.18 62.45 -0.66
CA THR A 980 -18.13 61.45 -0.84
C THR A 980 -16.78 62.08 -1.19
N LEU A 981 -16.77 63.07 -2.09
CA LEU A 981 -15.57 63.84 -2.44
C LEU A 981 -15.00 64.58 -1.22
N ASP A 982 -15.85 65.24 -0.42
CA ASP A 982 -15.43 65.94 0.80
C ASP A 982 -14.80 64.99 1.83
N ARG A 983 -15.37 63.78 1.98
CA ARG A 983 -14.81 62.75 2.88
C ARG A 983 -13.45 62.24 2.43
N LEU A 984 -13.26 62.08 1.12
CA LEU A 984 -11.98 61.70 0.56
C LEU A 984 -10.94 62.82 0.76
N ASP A 985 -11.34 64.09 0.57
CA ASP A 985 -10.48 65.27 0.72
C ASP A 985 -10.05 65.48 2.18
N THR A 986 -10.93 65.15 3.12
CA THR A 986 -10.64 65.24 4.57
C THR A 986 -9.68 64.16 5.05
N LYS A 987 -9.73 62.95 4.45
CA LYS A 987 -8.93 61.79 4.89
C LYS A 987 -7.55 61.71 4.23
N ALA A 988 -7.38 62.30 3.06
CA ALA A 988 -6.10 62.48 2.38
C ALA A 988 -6.21 63.72 1.47
N PRO A 989 -5.13 64.50 1.24
CA PRO A 989 -5.21 65.64 0.34
C PRO A 989 -5.49 65.16 -1.09
N LEU A 990 -6.75 65.18 -1.51
CA LEU A 990 -7.18 64.81 -2.86
C LEU A 990 -6.47 65.67 -3.92
N LYS A 991 -6.07 66.88 -3.53
CA LYS A 991 -5.25 67.80 -4.32
C LYS A 991 -3.90 67.21 -4.73
N ASP A 992 -3.28 66.41 -3.87
CA ASP A 992 -1.98 65.77 -4.16
C ASP A 992 -2.15 64.55 -5.08
N ILE A 993 -3.31 63.89 -5.02
CA ILE A 993 -3.67 62.71 -5.82
C ILE A 993 -4.10 63.10 -7.24
N LEU A 994 -5.03 64.04 -7.34
CA LEU A 994 -5.65 64.43 -8.61
C LEU A 994 -4.87 65.50 -9.38
N ARG A 995 -3.97 66.24 -8.69
CA ARG A 995 -3.14 67.30 -9.26
C ARG A 995 -3.98 68.25 -10.14
N ASP A 996 -3.68 68.34 -11.44
CA ASP A 996 -4.35 69.22 -12.40
C ASP A 996 -5.84 68.90 -12.61
N GLN A 997 -6.29 67.68 -12.28
CA GLN A 997 -7.68 67.25 -12.38
C GLN A 997 -8.53 67.61 -11.16
N TYR A 998 -7.91 68.08 -10.07
CA TYR A 998 -8.61 68.36 -8.81
C TYR A 998 -9.73 69.39 -9.00
N ASN A 999 -9.41 70.55 -9.57
CA ASN A 999 -10.40 71.60 -9.82
C ASN A 999 -11.46 71.14 -10.84
N ALA A 1000 -11.07 70.35 -11.84
CA ALA A 1000 -12.00 69.84 -12.86
C ALA A 1000 -13.08 68.92 -12.27
N ILE A 1001 -12.73 68.09 -11.28
CA ILE A 1001 -13.66 67.18 -10.59
C ILE A 1001 -14.45 67.92 -9.50
N MET A 1002 -13.79 68.75 -8.69
CA MET A 1002 -14.45 69.44 -7.56
C MET A 1002 -15.42 70.54 -8.01
N ASP A 1003 -15.12 71.24 -9.11
CA ASP A 1003 -15.99 72.29 -9.65
C ASP A 1003 -16.89 71.81 -10.80
N HIS A 1004 -17.00 70.50 -10.98
CA HIS A 1004 -17.70 69.91 -12.12
C HIS A 1004 -19.17 70.37 -12.19
N PRO A 1005 -19.69 70.74 -13.38
CA PRO A 1005 -21.07 71.22 -13.55
C PRO A 1005 -22.14 70.27 -12.99
N ASN A 1006 -21.93 68.95 -13.08
CA ASN A 1006 -22.88 67.95 -12.60
C ASN A 1006 -23.11 67.99 -11.08
N LEU A 1007 -22.22 68.63 -10.34
CA LEU A 1007 -22.27 68.71 -8.88
C LEU A 1007 -22.85 70.05 -8.37
N LYS A 1008 -23.17 70.98 -9.28
CA LYS A 1008 -23.71 72.30 -8.95
C LYS A 1008 -25.22 72.24 -8.73
N VAL A 1009 -25.63 71.88 -7.52
CA VAL A 1009 -27.03 71.95 -7.09
C VAL A 1009 -27.41 73.40 -6.75
N PRO A 1010 -28.58 73.92 -7.21
CA PRO A 1010 -29.04 75.25 -6.84
C PRO A 1010 -29.18 75.43 -5.31
N LEU A 1011 -28.74 76.57 -4.78
CA LEU A 1011 -28.71 76.85 -3.33
C LEU A 1011 -30.11 77.07 -2.72
N ASP A 1012 -31.08 77.54 -3.52
CA ASP A 1012 -32.45 77.85 -3.08
C ASP A 1012 -33.47 76.87 -3.69
N LEU A 1013 -33.50 75.64 -3.17
CA LEU A 1013 -34.57 74.70 -3.53
C LEU A 1013 -35.84 75.02 -2.74
N SER A 1014 -37.00 74.95 -3.41
CA SER A 1014 -38.29 75.16 -2.72
C SER A 1014 -38.52 74.11 -1.63
N PRO A 1015 -39.18 74.43 -0.50
CA PRO A 1015 -39.44 73.47 0.58
C PRO A 1015 -40.16 72.18 0.14
N ALA A 1016 -40.95 72.26 -0.93
CA ALA A 1016 -41.65 71.12 -1.52
C ALA A 1016 -40.70 70.15 -2.24
N LEU A 1017 -39.68 70.67 -2.93
CA LEU A 1017 -38.64 69.86 -3.56
C LEU A 1017 -37.74 69.20 -2.51
N GLU A 1018 -37.43 69.91 -1.44
CA GLU A 1018 -36.60 69.42 -0.35
C GLU A 1018 -37.21 68.22 0.35
N SER A 1019 -38.49 68.33 0.68
CA SER A 1019 -39.26 67.21 1.21
C SER A 1019 -39.35 66.02 0.24
N LEU A 1020 -39.26 66.24 -1.08
CA LEU A 1020 -39.24 65.16 -2.08
C LEU A 1020 -37.87 64.49 -2.17
N VAL A 1021 -36.77 65.24 -2.10
CA VAL A 1021 -35.40 64.71 -2.04
C VAL A 1021 -35.22 63.80 -0.82
N ASP A 1022 -35.71 64.24 0.34
CA ASP A 1022 -35.65 63.45 1.58
C ASP A 1022 -36.49 62.17 1.50
N ARG A 1023 -37.70 62.24 0.91
CA ARG A 1023 -38.58 61.06 0.76
C ARG A 1023 -38.10 60.05 -0.28
N PHE A 1024 -37.26 60.46 -1.23
CA PHE A 1024 -36.65 59.57 -2.23
C PHE A 1024 -35.80 58.45 -1.60
N VAL A 1025 -35.40 58.62 -0.33
CA VAL A 1025 -34.60 57.66 0.44
C VAL A 1025 -35.33 56.34 0.73
N ALA A 1026 -36.67 56.28 0.59
CA ALA A 1026 -37.47 55.14 1.03
C ALA A 1026 -37.91 54.13 -0.06
N SER A 1027 -37.36 54.14 -1.29
CA SER A 1027 -37.68 53.11 -2.29
C SER A 1027 -36.48 52.71 -3.15
N PRO A 1028 -36.03 51.43 -3.07
CA PRO A 1028 -35.22 50.82 -4.11
C PRO A 1028 -36.06 50.70 -5.38
N ALA A 1029 -35.45 50.98 -6.53
CA ALA A 1029 -35.97 50.81 -7.88
C ALA A 1029 -37.37 50.15 -8.01
N GLY A 1030 -38.37 50.98 -8.28
CA GLY A 1030 -39.61 50.55 -8.92
C GLY A 1030 -40.69 49.99 -8.00
N THR A 1031 -41.34 50.83 -7.19
CA THR A 1031 -42.80 50.78 -6.96
C THR A 1031 -43.27 51.96 -6.10
N THR A 1032 -44.53 52.36 -6.29
CA THR A 1032 -45.35 53.28 -5.47
C THR A 1032 -45.09 54.80 -5.54
N VAL A 1033 -45.90 55.46 -6.38
CA VAL A 1033 -46.34 56.87 -6.22
C VAL A 1033 -47.50 56.91 -5.20
N PRO A 1034 -47.72 58.00 -4.44
CA PRO A 1034 -48.45 58.01 -3.16
C PRO A 1034 -49.90 57.53 -3.21
N GLN A 1035 -50.34 56.92 -2.10
CA GLN A 1035 -51.74 56.62 -1.83
C GLN A 1035 -52.62 57.88 -1.94
N LYS A 1036 -53.80 57.67 -2.57
CA LYS A 1036 -55.03 58.48 -2.56
C LYS A 1036 -54.94 59.80 -1.78
N ARG A 1037 -55.03 60.94 -2.48
CA ARG A 1037 -55.56 62.15 -1.84
C ARG A 1037 -57.03 61.89 -1.45
N PRO A 1038 -57.43 62.05 -0.18
CA PRO A 1038 -58.82 62.24 0.15
C PRO A 1038 -59.23 63.65 -0.30
N PHE A 1039 -60.36 63.78 -1.00
CA PHE A 1039 -60.97 65.08 -1.21
C PHE A 1039 -61.56 65.61 0.11
N GLY A 1040 -61.21 66.84 0.48
CA GLY A 1040 -61.83 67.57 1.59
C GLY A 1040 -61.09 68.86 1.96
N ARG A 1041 -61.42 69.95 1.23
CA ARG A 1041 -60.96 71.36 1.32
C ARG A 1041 -59.62 71.72 0.70
#